data_AF-A0A842TC69-F1
#
_entry.id   AF-A0A842TC69-F1
#
_cell.length_a   1.000
_cell.length_b   1.000
_cell.length_c   1.000
_cell.angle_alpha   90.00
_cell.angle_beta   90.00
_cell.angle_gamma   90.00
#
_symmetry.space_group_name_H-M   'P 1'
#
loop_
_entity.id
_entity.type
_entity.pdbx_description
1 polymer ?
#
loop_
_entity_poly.entity_id
_entity_poly.type
_entity_poly.pdbx_seq_one_letter_code
_entity_poly.pdbx_strand_id
1 'polypeptide(L)'
;MSIELSKFSDNDIIYSLASKLKTSLEKGASDGELSRITKLLIQLLRKRKNTTKASYLLSLIAEQNPYELSLIYRNIIVKLLEIEKAKTRVNLAIILGEYILINRRSSTFEEDLEILISLINDSNSQVRNNAIIYLLKLNSIDSKYLSHPKFIKHLLELHSTTDDTTIKTDLRTLLNTQPILFLDQYNKLIPNTPKNMLKTDLTDYLKFRNIRQDEFFAEYFKYIKTKNTLYIVSRFHSRFHPHLIELKQDSFEKFYTQDKKLSPEMINIFFCPIFSSSHQVRKLMKILIIQKILKGYYSNTGFYYSTEYFVKLLLSEVNAVGKISLEAFSHYPKRFLFRALTKIQSKYHIDLLWNTKNTEVYSFSKIITSIASQSHNSPIINFNHYHVIFNSKDYEKLLELSKNRGLILEEYEHNNIFLTTMGKNLLTNYLTDSKQIGKFSTREIYEATRIPEEISILFFRNHTDPRIGLYNKSFTLFYYNSYLNRFIRDKSFQDVIKVLAKMLGKAPEVISEQLNRNRLSLIKEIDEKKEVSIHEYTEKLGVSQEGFVKLLNTRKLVFLKQGDTLLFDTAKIDQEKRRLKQVIIELTQNEDDFELNEKQFKLPETFAYDITRKLLENKKIKGMLYRDHESNKFRFITENGLKTTFEENKYKISLRELFPEKKIYLEIETELINNVIKELIKEEKLTGEYSEESMKFISTNLRDAETYPEIVNGIVRKGEEFISYYETGLRRIFRILKIRERILTPKQIERGRNIIENIVKNHKKWFDEFDAIIHRTIQHYKEDKKISKNSEVITVKKLTDNPQIKELTDLLVRYRAKLNRLAVKYDELLYLRRKYFKDRLNFKLKSKFEKLLQEFKPIESRIKPRDIEKRNNIYK
;
A
#
# COMPACT_ATOMS: atom_id res chain seq x y z
N MET A 1 -62.97 -50.78 42.95
CA MET A 1 -62.91 -51.90 43.93
C MET A 1 -63.97 -51.67 44.99
N SER A 2 -64.76 -52.68 45.36
CA SER A 2 -65.73 -52.59 46.45
C SER A 2 -65.12 -53.08 47.77
N ILE A 3 -65.14 -52.26 48.82
CA ILE A 3 -64.72 -52.69 50.16
C ILE A 3 -65.85 -53.54 50.77
N GLU A 4 -65.60 -54.83 50.95
CA GLU A 4 -66.49 -55.75 51.66
C GLU A 4 -66.33 -55.58 53.18
N LEU A 5 -67.25 -54.85 53.81
CA LEU A 5 -67.18 -54.51 55.24
C LEU A 5 -67.22 -55.74 56.16
N SER A 6 -67.83 -56.85 55.73
CA SER A 6 -67.88 -58.12 56.47
C SER A 6 -66.49 -58.70 56.75
N LYS A 7 -65.47 -58.39 55.94
CA LYS A 7 -64.08 -58.84 56.17
C LYS A 7 -63.39 -58.14 57.36
N PHE A 8 -64.04 -57.13 57.96
CA PHE A 8 -63.47 -56.30 59.01
C PHE A 8 -64.28 -56.29 60.31
N SER A 9 -65.41 -57.01 60.39
CA SER A 9 -66.35 -56.98 61.52
C SER A 9 -65.81 -57.56 62.84
N ASP A 10 -64.69 -58.27 62.79
CA ASP A 10 -63.96 -58.82 63.94
C ASP A 10 -63.09 -57.78 64.66
N ASN A 11 -63.01 -56.54 64.17
CA ASN A 11 -62.29 -55.46 64.82
C ASN A 11 -62.96 -54.10 64.61
N ASP A 12 -63.60 -53.56 65.65
CA ASP A 12 -64.38 -52.32 65.58
C ASP A 12 -63.60 -51.12 65.01
N ILE A 13 -62.31 -51.00 65.35
CA ILE A 13 -61.45 -49.90 64.89
C ILE A 13 -61.22 -50.01 63.39
N ILE A 14 -60.81 -51.20 62.90
CA ILE A 14 -60.58 -51.43 61.48
C ILE A 14 -61.90 -51.38 60.69
N TYR A 15 -62.99 -51.91 61.24
CA TYR A 15 -64.32 -51.84 60.64
C TYR A 15 -64.76 -50.39 60.43
N SER A 16 -64.59 -49.55 61.45
CA SER A 16 -64.88 -48.12 61.38
C SER A 16 -64.05 -47.43 60.30
N LEU A 17 -62.74 -47.72 60.22
CA LEU A 17 -61.87 -47.18 59.18
C LEU A 17 -62.24 -47.68 57.78
N ALA A 18 -62.59 -48.95 57.62
CA ALA A 18 -63.01 -49.52 56.35
C ALA A 18 -64.34 -48.92 55.86
N SER A 19 -65.31 -48.72 56.77
CA SER A 19 -66.60 -48.08 56.48
C SER A 19 -66.45 -46.62 56.08
N LYS A 20 -65.61 -45.87 56.81
CA LYS A 20 -65.27 -44.49 56.45
C LYS A 20 -64.56 -44.43 55.10
N LEU A 21 -63.53 -45.25 54.90
CA LEU A 21 -62.81 -45.30 53.62
C LEU A 21 -63.74 -45.65 52.45
N LYS A 22 -64.64 -46.63 52.63
CA LYS A 22 -65.63 -46.98 51.61
C LYS A 22 -66.49 -45.78 51.23
N THR A 23 -67.05 -45.11 52.23
CA THR A 23 -67.88 -43.92 52.03
C THR A 23 -67.09 -42.80 51.37
N SER A 24 -65.84 -42.57 51.80
CA SER A 24 -64.96 -41.54 51.25
C SER A 24 -64.57 -41.80 49.79
N LEU A 25 -64.29 -43.06 49.43
CA LEU A 25 -63.98 -43.45 48.06
C LEU A 25 -65.22 -43.39 47.15
N GLU A 26 -66.40 -43.77 47.64
CA GLU A 26 -67.66 -43.72 46.86
C GLU A 26 -68.15 -42.29 46.61
N LYS A 27 -67.90 -41.36 47.54
CA LYS A 27 -68.35 -39.96 47.44
C LYS A 27 -67.32 -39.00 46.85
N GLY A 28 -66.10 -39.46 46.53
CA GLY A 28 -65.01 -38.58 46.09
C GLY A 28 -64.59 -37.57 47.16
N ALA A 29 -64.25 -38.07 48.36
CA ALA A 29 -63.95 -37.24 49.52
C ALA A 29 -62.81 -36.23 49.32
N SER A 30 -62.80 -35.17 50.13
CA SER A 30 -61.70 -34.22 50.22
C SER A 30 -60.45 -34.87 50.82
N ASP A 31 -59.27 -34.47 50.34
CA ASP A 31 -57.95 -34.98 50.75
C ASP A 31 -57.78 -35.05 52.27
N GLY A 32 -58.44 -34.16 53.02
CA GLY A 32 -58.38 -34.12 54.48
C GLY A 32 -58.94 -35.36 55.20
N GLU A 33 -59.98 -36.01 54.68
CA GLU A 33 -60.53 -37.22 55.30
C GLU A 33 -59.67 -38.46 55.01
N LEU A 34 -59.24 -38.61 53.76
CA LEU A 34 -58.32 -39.68 53.36
C LEU A 34 -57.00 -39.58 54.12
N SER A 35 -56.44 -38.37 54.28
CA SER A 35 -55.21 -38.16 55.05
C SER A 35 -55.36 -38.57 56.52
N ARG A 36 -56.52 -38.32 57.15
CA ARG A 36 -56.81 -38.78 58.51
C ARG A 36 -56.88 -40.30 58.59
N ILE A 37 -57.54 -40.95 57.63
CA ILE A 37 -57.62 -42.42 57.55
C ILE A 37 -56.22 -43.02 57.35
N THR A 38 -55.44 -42.50 56.40
CA THR A 38 -54.05 -42.92 56.12
C THR A 38 -53.18 -42.82 57.38
N LYS A 39 -53.23 -41.71 58.12
CA LYS A 39 -52.50 -41.54 59.38
C LYS A 39 -52.84 -42.62 60.40
N LEU A 40 -54.13 -42.94 60.56
CA LEU A 40 -54.58 -43.96 61.51
C LEU A 40 -54.16 -45.37 61.08
N LEU A 41 -54.26 -45.70 59.79
CA LEU A 41 -53.80 -46.99 59.25
C LEU A 41 -52.28 -47.16 59.42
N ILE A 42 -51.49 -46.11 59.16
CA ILE A 42 -50.04 -46.12 59.40
C ILE A 42 -49.72 -46.30 60.88
N GLN A 43 -50.47 -45.67 61.79
CA GLN A 43 -50.28 -45.89 63.23
C GLN A 43 -50.55 -47.35 63.63
N LEU A 44 -51.55 -48.00 63.03
CA LEU A 44 -51.83 -49.43 63.25
C LEU A 44 -50.69 -50.31 62.72
N LEU A 45 -50.17 -50.01 61.53
CA LEU A 45 -49.00 -50.68 60.97
C LEU A 45 -47.75 -50.50 61.86
N ARG A 46 -47.50 -49.28 62.35
CA ARG A 46 -46.38 -48.99 63.26
C ARG A 46 -46.48 -49.74 64.57
N LYS A 47 -47.69 -49.89 65.11
CA LYS A 47 -47.97 -50.68 66.33
C LYS A 47 -48.06 -52.20 66.05
N ARG A 48 -47.88 -52.63 64.80
CA ARG A 48 -48.08 -54.01 64.32
C ARG A 48 -49.42 -54.62 64.72
N LYS A 49 -50.48 -53.80 64.78
CA LYS A 49 -51.85 -54.26 65.08
C LYS A 49 -52.64 -54.37 63.78
N ASN A 50 -53.27 -55.52 63.56
CA ASN A 50 -54.09 -55.80 62.37
C ASN A 50 -53.35 -55.52 61.05
N THR A 51 -52.06 -55.86 60.96
CA THR A 51 -51.17 -55.42 59.86
C THR A 51 -51.67 -55.81 58.48
N THR A 52 -52.23 -57.01 58.32
CA THR A 52 -52.80 -57.45 57.03
C THR A 52 -54.01 -56.62 56.60
N LYS A 53 -54.94 -56.32 57.53
CA LYS A 53 -56.14 -55.52 57.22
C LYS A 53 -55.81 -54.05 57.04
N ALA A 54 -54.91 -53.52 57.87
CA ALA A 54 -54.46 -52.14 57.75
C ALA A 54 -53.66 -51.90 56.45
N SER A 55 -52.75 -52.80 56.09
CA SER A 55 -52.02 -52.72 54.82
C SER A 55 -52.93 -52.89 53.61
N TYR A 56 -53.96 -53.74 53.69
CA TYR A 56 -54.94 -53.89 52.62
C TYR A 56 -55.73 -52.59 52.39
N LEU A 57 -56.27 -51.97 53.44
CA LEU A 57 -56.96 -50.68 53.30
C LEU A 57 -56.01 -49.58 52.79
N LEU A 58 -54.75 -49.62 53.21
CA LEU A 58 -53.73 -48.67 52.74
C LEU A 58 -53.32 -48.91 51.28
N SER A 59 -53.31 -50.15 50.79
CA SER A 59 -53.03 -50.44 49.38
C SER A 59 -54.17 -49.94 48.49
N LEU A 60 -55.43 -50.02 48.95
CA LEU A 60 -56.56 -49.41 48.25
C LEU A 60 -56.41 -47.89 48.15
N ILE A 61 -55.95 -47.23 49.23
CA ILE A 61 -55.65 -45.80 49.21
C ILE A 61 -54.50 -45.51 48.24
N ALA A 62 -53.43 -46.31 48.27
CA ALA A 62 -52.28 -46.14 47.39
C ALA A 62 -52.67 -46.24 45.90
N GLU A 63 -53.56 -47.15 45.53
CA GLU A 63 -53.98 -47.32 44.14
C GLU A 63 -54.95 -46.22 43.66
N GLN A 64 -55.79 -45.69 44.55
CA GLN A 64 -56.81 -44.69 44.18
C GLN A 64 -56.34 -43.25 44.39
N ASN A 65 -55.55 -42.99 45.43
CA ASN A 65 -55.00 -41.68 45.77
C ASN A 65 -53.56 -41.79 46.31
N PRO A 66 -52.58 -42.14 45.45
CA PRO A 66 -51.18 -42.34 45.82
C PRO A 66 -50.47 -41.10 46.40
N TYR A 67 -50.99 -39.88 46.19
CA TYR A 67 -50.38 -38.64 46.73
C TYR A 67 -50.47 -38.53 48.26
N GLU A 68 -51.36 -39.30 48.90
CA GLU A 68 -51.45 -39.40 50.36
C GLU A 68 -50.26 -40.14 51.01
N LEU A 69 -49.40 -40.77 50.20
CA LEU A 69 -48.22 -41.49 50.68
C LEU A 69 -47.03 -40.55 50.89
N SER A 70 -46.88 -40.04 52.12
CA SER A 70 -45.72 -39.23 52.51
C SER A 70 -44.43 -40.05 52.67
N LEU A 71 -43.27 -39.38 52.57
CA LEU A 71 -41.95 -39.96 52.83
C LEU A 71 -41.83 -40.62 54.23
N ILE A 72 -42.54 -40.09 55.23
CA ILE A 72 -42.56 -40.67 56.59
C ILE A 72 -43.17 -42.09 56.56
N TYR A 73 -44.14 -42.33 55.68
CA TYR A 73 -44.83 -43.61 55.56
C TYR A 73 -43.98 -44.63 54.81
N ARG A 74 -43.21 -44.19 53.81
CA ARG A 74 -42.23 -45.03 53.08
C ARG A 74 -41.32 -45.80 54.03
N ASN A 75 -40.74 -45.13 55.03
CA ASN A 75 -39.79 -45.78 55.96
C ASN A 75 -40.46 -46.87 56.82
N ILE A 76 -41.75 -46.73 57.12
CA ILE A 76 -42.51 -47.75 57.85
C ILE A 76 -42.81 -48.93 56.92
N ILE A 77 -43.20 -48.66 55.67
CA ILE A 77 -43.51 -49.67 54.65
C ILE A 77 -42.28 -50.54 54.35
N VAL A 78 -41.13 -49.93 54.07
CA VAL A 78 -39.88 -50.64 53.77
C VAL A 78 -39.46 -51.56 54.90
N LYS A 79 -39.49 -51.08 56.15
CA LYS A 79 -39.18 -51.91 57.32
C LYS A 79 -40.12 -53.10 57.50
N LEU A 80 -41.39 -52.95 57.14
CA LEU A 80 -42.39 -54.03 57.29
C LEU A 80 -42.31 -55.07 56.17
N LEU A 81 -41.82 -54.69 54.98
CA LEU A 81 -41.61 -55.64 53.87
C LEU A 81 -40.67 -56.79 54.25
N GLU A 82 -39.71 -56.58 55.14
CA GLU A 82 -38.74 -57.63 55.51
C GLU A 82 -39.28 -58.65 56.53
N ILE A 83 -40.24 -58.26 57.37
CA ILE A 83 -40.57 -58.98 58.61
C ILE A 83 -42.01 -59.47 58.69
N GLU A 84 -42.90 -58.98 57.82
CA GLU A 84 -44.32 -59.34 57.86
C GLU A 84 -44.63 -60.61 57.05
N LYS A 85 -45.81 -61.19 57.31
CA LYS A 85 -46.31 -62.37 56.60
C LYS A 85 -46.64 -62.03 55.14
N ALA A 86 -46.63 -63.04 54.28
CA ALA A 86 -46.79 -62.90 52.82
C ALA A 86 -47.98 -62.01 52.39
N LYS A 87 -49.18 -62.22 52.95
CA LYS A 87 -50.36 -61.39 52.62
C LYS A 87 -50.17 -59.90 52.91
N THR A 88 -49.48 -59.55 53.99
CA THR A 88 -49.15 -58.17 54.32
C THR A 88 -48.09 -57.64 53.35
N ARG A 89 -47.06 -58.43 53.01
CA ARG A 89 -46.02 -58.03 52.05
C ARG A 89 -46.57 -57.74 50.65
N VAL A 90 -47.58 -58.51 50.19
CA VAL A 90 -48.27 -58.23 48.91
C VAL A 90 -48.82 -56.82 48.91
N ASN A 91 -49.58 -56.45 49.95
CA ASN A 91 -50.17 -55.12 50.05
C ASN A 91 -49.08 -54.03 50.17
N LEU A 92 -48.01 -54.29 50.92
CA LEU A 92 -46.88 -53.35 51.06
C LEU A 92 -46.11 -53.16 49.74
N ALA A 93 -45.97 -54.21 48.92
CA ALA A 93 -45.36 -54.12 47.60
C ALA A 93 -46.19 -53.26 46.64
N ILE A 94 -47.53 -53.37 46.72
CA ILE A 94 -48.45 -52.49 45.99
C ILE A 94 -48.26 -51.03 46.41
N ILE A 95 -48.24 -50.78 47.73
CA ILE A 95 -48.07 -49.42 48.27
C ILE A 95 -46.71 -48.82 47.85
N LEU A 96 -45.63 -49.61 47.95
CA LEU A 96 -44.29 -49.16 47.52
C LEU A 96 -44.25 -48.89 46.01
N GLY A 97 -44.85 -49.76 45.20
CA GLY A 97 -44.93 -49.59 43.76
C GLY A 97 -45.63 -48.30 43.34
N GLU A 98 -46.81 -48.02 43.90
CA GLU A 98 -47.54 -46.76 43.64
C GLU A 98 -46.76 -45.53 44.16
N TYR A 99 -46.10 -45.64 45.32
CA TYR A 99 -45.24 -44.58 45.84
C TYR A 99 -44.10 -44.24 44.86
N ILE A 100 -43.41 -45.25 44.30
CA ILE A 100 -42.30 -45.07 43.36
C ILE A 100 -42.77 -44.40 42.06
N LEU A 101 -43.92 -44.79 41.52
CA LEU A 101 -44.47 -44.22 40.28
C LEU A 101 -44.66 -42.70 40.38
N ILE A 102 -45.12 -42.23 41.54
CA ILE A 102 -45.36 -40.81 41.79
C ILE A 102 -44.09 -40.07 42.20
N ASN A 103 -43.25 -40.70 43.02
CA ASN A 103 -42.04 -40.09 43.57
C ASN A 103 -40.78 -40.38 42.73
N ARG A 104 -40.93 -40.54 41.41
CA ARG A 104 -39.82 -40.83 40.47
C ARG A 104 -38.69 -39.80 40.41
N ARG A 105 -38.89 -38.63 41.02
CA ARG A 105 -37.89 -37.56 41.16
C ARG A 105 -37.35 -37.41 42.59
N SER A 106 -37.78 -38.29 43.50
CA SER A 106 -37.29 -38.32 44.88
C SER A 106 -35.81 -38.73 44.91
N SER A 107 -35.07 -38.22 45.89
CA SER A 107 -33.72 -38.69 46.19
C SER A 107 -33.68 -40.15 46.64
N THR A 108 -34.81 -40.70 47.10
CA THR A 108 -34.93 -42.12 47.50
C THR A 108 -35.29 -43.04 46.34
N PHE A 109 -35.56 -42.52 45.14
CA PHE A 109 -36.09 -43.31 44.02
C PHE A 109 -35.22 -44.52 43.67
N GLU A 110 -33.90 -44.36 43.64
CA GLU A 110 -32.98 -45.46 43.32
C GLU A 110 -32.99 -46.55 44.40
N GLU A 111 -33.00 -46.16 45.67
CA GLU A 111 -33.09 -47.09 46.81
C GLU A 111 -34.43 -47.83 46.82
N ASP A 112 -35.53 -47.11 46.59
CA ASP A 112 -36.88 -47.67 46.51
C ASP A 112 -37.03 -48.64 45.33
N LEU A 113 -36.45 -48.29 44.18
CA LEU A 113 -36.41 -49.14 43.01
C LEU A 113 -35.59 -50.41 43.26
N GLU A 114 -34.44 -50.30 43.95
CA GLU A 114 -33.64 -51.46 44.36
C GLU A 114 -34.45 -52.40 45.27
N ILE A 115 -35.19 -51.85 46.24
CA ILE A 115 -36.08 -52.63 47.12
C ILE A 115 -37.17 -53.32 46.30
N LEU A 116 -37.88 -52.59 45.43
CA LEU A 116 -38.91 -53.18 44.56
C LEU A 116 -38.36 -54.30 43.68
N ILE A 117 -37.13 -54.17 43.17
CA ILE A 117 -36.46 -55.19 42.37
C ILE A 117 -36.07 -56.41 43.22
N SER A 118 -35.64 -56.20 44.47
CA SER A 118 -35.34 -57.31 45.38
C SER A 118 -36.58 -58.17 45.68
N LEU A 119 -37.78 -57.56 45.69
CA LEU A 119 -39.05 -58.26 45.93
C LEU A 119 -39.41 -59.24 44.82
N ILE A 120 -38.77 -59.16 43.64
CA ILE A 120 -38.97 -60.17 42.61
C ILE A 120 -38.36 -61.53 43.02
N ASN A 121 -37.48 -61.57 44.02
CA ASN A 121 -36.98 -62.82 44.61
C ASN A 121 -37.77 -63.25 45.86
N ASP A 122 -38.90 -62.62 46.19
CA ASP A 122 -39.70 -63.02 47.35
C ASP A 122 -40.20 -64.47 47.20
N SER A 123 -40.18 -65.22 48.30
CA SER A 123 -40.70 -66.60 48.36
C SER A 123 -42.16 -66.71 47.92
N ASN A 124 -42.96 -65.65 48.11
CA ASN A 124 -44.37 -65.62 47.73
C ASN A 124 -44.58 -65.08 46.30
N SER A 125 -45.27 -65.85 45.46
CA SER A 125 -45.52 -65.51 44.05
C SER A 125 -46.32 -64.22 43.86
N GLN A 126 -47.27 -63.90 44.74
CA GLN A 126 -48.07 -62.68 44.62
C GLN A 126 -47.23 -61.42 44.89
N VAL A 127 -46.24 -61.49 45.78
CA VAL A 127 -45.30 -60.39 46.02
C VAL A 127 -44.46 -60.14 44.76
N ARG A 128 -43.89 -61.21 44.18
CA ARG A 128 -43.11 -61.15 42.94
C ARG A 128 -43.92 -60.54 41.79
N ASN A 129 -45.15 -61.02 41.60
CA ASN A 129 -46.02 -60.57 40.51
C ASN A 129 -46.34 -59.08 40.63
N ASN A 130 -46.64 -58.60 41.84
CA ASN A 130 -46.87 -57.17 42.04
C ASN A 130 -45.61 -56.35 41.76
N ALA A 131 -44.43 -56.78 42.23
CA ALA A 131 -43.17 -56.11 41.91
C ALA A 131 -42.94 -55.98 40.40
N ILE A 132 -43.17 -57.06 39.63
CA ILE A 132 -43.04 -57.06 38.16
C ILE A 132 -44.03 -56.12 37.49
N ILE A 133 -45.29 -56.11 37.93
CA ILE A 133 -46.32 -55.19 37.41
C ILE A 133 -45.86 -53.73 37.57
N TYR A 134 -45.33 -53.37 38.73
CA TYR A 134 -44.85 -52.00 38.96
C TYR A 134 -43.60 -51.65 38.17
N LEU A 135 -42.70 -52.61 37.93
CA LEU A 135 -41.57 -52.42 37.03
C LEU A 135 -42.01 -52.24 35.57
N LEU A 136 -43.02 -53.00 35.11
CA LEU A 136 -43.64 -52.81 33.79
C LEU A 136 -44.28 -51.42 33.66
N LYS A 137 -45.03 -51.00 34.69
CA LYS A 137 -45.60 -49.64 34.75
C LYS A 137 -44.50 -48.58 34.66
N LEU A 138 -43.40 -48.71 35.41
CA LEU A 138 -42.26 -47.80 35.36
C LEU A 138 -41.58 -47.77 33.98
N ASN A 139 -41.38 -48.93 33.36
CA ASN A 139 -40.80 -49.04 32.02
C ASN A 139 -41.67 -48.36 30.95
N SER A 140 -42.99 -48.43 31.10
CA SER A 140 -43.95 -47.78 30.20
C SER A 140 -43.92 -46.24 30.30
N ILE A 141 -43.49 -45.70 31.45
CA ILE A 141 -43.34 -44.27 31.68
C ILE A 141 -41.99 -43.77 31.12
N ASP A 142 -40.88 -44.40 31.51
CA ASP A 142 -39.56 -44.12 30.94
C ASP A 142 -38.67 -45.37 31.06
N SER A 143 -38.33 -45.93 29.90
CA SER A 143 -37.46 -47.10 29.79
C SER A 143 -36.05 -46.91 30.37
N LYS A 144 -35.62 -45.66 30.62
CA LYS A 144 -34.33 -45.37 31.27
C LYS A 144 -34.27 -45.84 32.71
N TYR A 145 -35.39 -45.89 33.44
CA TYR A 145 -35.38 -46.30 34.85
C TYR A 145 -34.89 -47.74 35.05
N LEU A 146 -35.07 -48.60 34.04
CA LEU A 146 -34.63 -50.00 34.06
C LEU A 146 -33.36 -50.25 33.25
N SER A 147 -32.71 -49.20 32.74
CA SER A 147 -31.49 -49.30 31.92
C SER A 147 -30.22 -49.58 32.73
N HIS A 148 -30.30 -49.62 34.06
CA HIS A 148 -29.14 -49.82 34.91
C HIS A 148 -28.60 -51.27 34.81
N PRO A 149 -27.28 -51.48 34.62
CA PRO A 149 -26.67 -52.80 34.46
C PRO A 149 -27.02 -53.83 35.54
N LYS A 150 -27.08 -53.41 36.81
CA LYS A 150 -27.43 -54.30 37.93
C LYS A 150 -28.85 -54.86 37.79
N PHE A 151 -29.78 -54.08 37.24
CA PHE A 151 -31.19 -54.47 37.10
C PHE A 151 -31.37 -55.47 35.97
N ILE A 152 -30.75 -55.20 34.81
CA ILE A 152 -30.78 -56.13 33.67
C ILE A 152 -30.21 -57.50 34.08
N LYS A 153 -29.13 -57.52 34.87
CA LYS A 153 -28.56 -58.76 35.41
C LYS A 153 -29.56 -59.54 36.27
N HIS A 154 -30.26 -58.88 37.19
CA HIS A 154 -31.24 -59.55 38.06
C HIS A 154 -32.45 -60.06 37.27
N LEU A 155 -32.97 -59.29 36.30
CA LEU A 155 -34.07 -59.73 35.44
C LEU A 155 -33.68 -60.94 34.57
N LEU A 156 -32.41 -61.01 34.13
CA LEU A 156 -31.85 -62.14 33.40
C LEU A 156 -31.76 -63.41 34.26
N GLU A 157 -31.19 -63.29 35.46
CA GLU A 157 -31.08 -64.40 36.41
C GLU A 157 -32.46 -64.95 36.77
N LEU A 158 -33.43 -64.07 37.03
CA LEU A 158 -34.80 -64.46 37.32
C LEU A 158 -35.52 -65.10 36.13
N HIS A 159 -35.39 -64.54 34.92
CA HIS A 159 -35.98 -65.15 33.71
C HIS A 159 -35.43 -66.57 33.49
N SER A 160 -34.15 -66.80 33.83
CA SER A 160 -33.53 -68.12 33.71
C SER A 160 -33.93 -69.12 34.79
N THR A 161 -34.39 -68.66 35.95
CA THR A 161 -34.65 -69.52 37.13
C THR A 161 -36.13 -69.70 37.47
N THR A 162 -37.03 -68.86 36.94
CA THR A 162 -38.46 -68.95 37.23
C THR A 162 -39.19 -69.91 36.30
N ASP A 163 -40.04 -70.79 36.84
CA ASP A 163 -40.87 -71.70 36.04
C ASP A 163 -42.24 -71.11 35.65
N ASP A 164 -42.58 -69.93 36.16
CA ASP A 164 -43.83 -69.25 35.85
C ASP A 164 -43.77 -68.62 34.44
N THR A 165 -44.59 -69.15 33.54
CA THR A 165 -44.68 -68.74 32.13
C THR A 165 -45.18 -67.32 31.95
N THR A 166 -46.02 -66.83 32.85
CA THR A 166 -46.54 -65.46 32.85
C THR A 166 -45.40 -64.50 33.20
N ILE A 167 -44.67 -64.78 34.28
CA ILE A 167 -43.50 -64.01 34.70
C ILE A 167 -42.44 -64.00 33.60
N LYS A 168 -42.14 -65.15 32.98
CA LYS A 168 -41.21 -65.23 31.85
C LYS A 168 -41.61 -64.30 30.69
N THR A 169 -42.91 -64.23 30.38
CA THR A 169 -43.44 -63.38 29.30
C THR A 169 -43.31 -61.89 29.64
N ASP A 170 -43.63 -61.51 30.88
CA ASP A 170 -43.51 -60.15 31.37
C ASP A 170 -42.06 -59.67 31.45
N LEU A 171 -41.16 -60.51 31.94
CA LEU A 171 -39.72 -60.27 31.94
C LEU A 171 -39.18 -60.15 30.52
N ARG A 172 -39.64 -60.98 29.58
CA ARG A 172 -39.27 -60.87 28.16
C ARG A 172 -39.70 -59.52 27.58
N THR A 173 -40.88 -59.03 27.94
CA THR A 173 -41.38 -57.71 27.53
C THR A 173 -40.49 -56.59 28.07
N LEU A 174 -40.10 -56.63 29.35
CA LEU A 174 -39.14 -55.69 29.95
C LEU A 174 -37.78 -55.72 29.25
N LEU A 175 -37.26 -56.92 28.95
CA LEU A 175 -35.97 -57.07 28.30
C LEU A 175 -36.03 -56.61 26.83
N ASN A 176 -37.19 -56.73 26.16
CA ASN A 176 -37.37 -56.37 24.75
C ASN A 176 -37.30 -54.86 24.48
N THR A 177 -37.59 -54.01 25.48
CA THR A 177 -37.57 -52.55 25.28
C THR A 177 -36.16 -51.95 25.21
N GLN A 178 -35.10 -52.71 25.56
CA GLN A 178 -33.71 -52.22 25.58
C GLN A 178 -32.70 -53.22 24.96
N PRO A 179 -32.83 -53.54 23.65
CA PRO A 179 -32.11 -54.65 23.02
C PRO A 179 -30.58 -54.51 23.00
N ILE A 180 -30.05 -53.28 22.93
CA ILE A 180 -28.62 -53.01 22.82
C ILE A 180 -27.92 -53.01 24.20
N LEU A 181 -28.57 -52.43 25.22
CA LEU A 181 -28.08 -52.49 26.61
C LEU A 181 -28.12 -53.91 27.16
N PHE A 182 -29.13 -54.68 26.75
CA PHE A 182 -29.20 -56.12 27.00
C PHE A 182 -28.00 -56.86 26.38
N LEU A 183 -27.68 -56.57 25.11
CA LEU A 183 -26.51 -57.16 24.42
C LEU A 183 -25.19 -56.80 25.11
N ASP A 184 -25.00 -55.55 25.55
CA ASP A 184 -23.82 -55.12 26.30
C ASP A 184 -23.68 -55.86 27.65
N GLN A 185 -24.75 -56.04 28.41
CA GLN A 185 -24.69 -56.79 29.68
C GLN A 185 -24.55 -58.30 29.48
N TYR A 186 -25.23 -58.89 28.49
CA TYR A 186 -25.08 -60.30 28.13
C TYR A 186 -23.63 -60.63 27.76
N ASN A 187 -22.97 -59.75 27.00
CA ASN A 187 -21.58 -59.92 26.59
C ASN A 187 -20.59 -59.81 27.77
N LYS A 188 -20.89 -59.00 28.80
CA LYS A 188 -20.06 -58.88 30.02
C LYS A 188 -20.13 -60.11 30.93
N LEU A 189 -21.14 -60.97 30.77
CA LEU A 189 -21.28 -62.24 31.50
C LEU A 189 -20.44 -63.36 30.86
N ILE A 190 -19.87 -63.16 29.66
CA ILE A 190 -19.00 -64.13 28.99
C ILE A 190 -17.55 -63.89 29.45
N PRO A 191 -16.90 -64.84 30.18
CA PRO A 191 -15.52 -64.67 30.62
C PRO A 191 -14.56 -64.64 29.41
N ASN A 192 -13.55 -63.76 29.46
CA ASN A 192 -12.47 -63.57 28.47
C ASN A 192 -12.77 -62.70 27.23
N THR A 193 -13.26 -61.47 27.45
CA THR A 193 -13.38 -60.47 26.38
C THR A 193 -12.08 -59.65 26.21
N PRO A 194 -11.47 -59.58 25.01
CA PRO A 194 -10.32 -58.69 24.76
C PRO A 194 -10.70 -57.20 24.91
N LYS A 195 -9.84 -56.42 25.58
CA LYS A 195 -10.11 -55.04 26.05
C LYS A 195 -10.45 -53.97 24.99
N ASN A 196 -10.29 -54.25 23.69
CA ASN A 196 -10.36 -53.23 22.63
C ASN A 196 -11.33 -53.53 21.48
N MET A 197 -11.70 -54.79 21.24
CA MET A 197 -12.63 -55.19 20.18
C MET A 197 -13.36 -56.49 20.54
N LEU A 198 -14.65 -56.58 20.20
CA LEU A 198 -15.45 -57.79 20.36
C LEU A 198 -16.23 -58.09 19.08
N LYS A 199 -16.40 -59.37 18.77
CA LYS A 199 -17.31 -59.85 17.74
C LYS A 199 -18.25 -60.89 18.35
N THR A 200 -19.54 -60.59 18.31
CA THR A 200 -20.58 -61.46 18.87
C THR A 200 -21.47 -61.97 17.73
N ASP A 201 -21.67 -63.28 17.65
CA ASP A 201 -22.69 -63.87 16.78
C ASP A 201 -24.08 -63.62 17.39
N LEU A 202 -24.95 -62.95 16.64
CA LEU A 202 -26.29 -62.60 17.09
C LEU A 202 -27.32 -63.68 16.74
N THR A 203 -26.92 -64.82 16.18
CA THR A 203 -27.87 -65.85 15.71
C THR A 203 -28.75 -66.38 16.84
N ASP A 204 -28.16 -66.76 17.97
CA ASP A 204 -28.92 -67.29 19.10
C ASP A 204 -29.70 -66.19 19.82
N TYR A 205 -29.19 -64.95 19.80
CA TYR A 205 -29.92 -63.77 20.27
C TYR A 205 -31.20 -63.53 19.45
N LEU A 206 -31.12 -63.56 18.12
CA LEU A 206 -32.28 -63.34 17.25
C LEU A 206 -33.30 -64.49 17.36
N LYS A 207 -32.82 -65.73 17.51
CA LYS A 207 -33.67 -66.89 17.81
C LYS A 207 -34.38 -66.73 19.15
N PHE A 208 -33.64 -66.37 20.21
CA PHE A 208 -34.20 -66.11 21.54
C PHE A 208 -35.28 -65.03 21.50
N ARG A 209 -35.05 -63.96 20.72
CA ARG A 209 -35.98 -62.84 20.58
C ARG A 209 -37.16 -63.11 19.63
N ASN A 210 -37.09 -64.14 18.79
CA ASN A 210 -38.03 -64.38 17.70
C ASN A 210 -38.11 -63.20 16.70
N ILE A 211 -36.97 -62.57 16.41
CA ILE A 211 -36.87 -61.47 15.44
C ILE A 211 -36.34 -62.02 14.12
N ARG A 212 -37.00 -61.73 13.00
CA ARG A 212 -36.49 -62.13 11.68
C ARG A 212 -35.22 -61.35 11.39
N GLN A 213 -34.21 -62.05 10.85
CA GLN A 213 -32.93 -61.42 10.51
C GLN A 213 -33.12 -60.21 9.58
N ASP A 214 -33.98 -60.30 8.58
CA ASP A 214 -34.19 -59.18 7.64
C ASP A 214 -34.85 -57.95 8.29
N GLU A 215 -35.76 -58.15 9.26
CA GLU A 215 -36.34 -57.07 10.05
C GLU A 215 -35.28 -56.40 10.94
N PHE A 216 -34.46 -57.20 11.64
CA PHE A 216 -33.35 -56.69 12.45
C PHE A 216 -32.37 -55.86 11.62
N PHE A 217 -32.08 -56.29 10.40
CA PHE A 217 -31.20 -55.54 9.52
C PHE A 217 -31.87 -54.30 8.90
N ALA A 218 -33.15 -54.33 8.54
CA ALA A 218 -33.86 -53.14 8.06
C ALA A 218 -33.88 -52.02 9.13
N GLU A 219 -34.03 -52.41 10.40
CA GLU A 219 -34.12 -51.49 11.53
C GLU A 219 -32.73 -51.06 12.07
N TYR A 220 -31.76 -51.98 12.09
CA TYR A 220 -30.46 -51.80 12.75
C TYR A 220 -29.22 -51.92 11.83
N PHE A 221 -29.35 -51.91 10.50
CA PHE A 221 -28.22 -51.74 9.56
C PHE A 221 -27.69 -50.30 9.56
N LYS A 222 -27.42 -49.78 10.75
CA LYS A 222 -26.73 -48.53 11.04
C LYS A 222 -25.66 -48.84 12.07
N TYR A 223 -24.54 -48.13 11.99
CA TYR A 223 -23.60 -48.14 13.09
C TYR A 223 -24.15 -47.29 14.22
N ILE A 224 -23.86 -47.66 15.47
CA ILE A 224 -24.21 -46.87 16.64
C ILE A 224 -22.92 -46.39 17.26
N LYS A 225 -22.79 -45.06 17.37
CA LYS A 225 -21.63 -44.43 17.98
C LYS A 225 -22.02 -43.96 19.39
N THR A 226 -21.44 -44.57 20.41
CA THR A 226 -21.50 -44.05 21.78
C THR A 226 -20.27 -43.19 22.06
N LYS A 227 -20.13 -42.64 23.26
CA LYS A 227 -18.98 -41.81 23.64
C LYS A 227 -17.63 -42.55 23.49
N ASN A 228 -17.61 -43.86 23.74
CA ASN A 228 -16.39 -44.65 23.85
C ASN A 228 -16.33 -45.84 22.89
N THR A 229 -17.45 -46.23 22.29
CA THR A 229 -17.57 -47.47 21.51
C THR A 229 -18.32 -47.24 20.21
N LEU A 230 -17.81 -47.85 19.15
CA LEU A 230 -18.46 -47.94 17.85
C LEU A 230 -19.01 -49.35 17.67
N TYR A 231 -20.32 -49.46 17.51
CA TYR A 231 -21.02 -50.71 17.24
C TYR A 231 -21.35 -50.81 15.75
N ILE A 232 -20.98 -51.93 15.12
CA ILE A 232 -21.21 -52.19 13.71
C ILE A 232 -21.90 -53.53 13.57
N VAL A 233 -23.09 -53.54 12.97
CA VAL A 233 -23.78 -54.78 12.61
C VAL A 233 -23.43 -55.16 11.17
N SER A 234 -22.96 -56.38 10.94
CA SER A 234 -22.51 -56.84 9.61
C SER A 234 -22.87 -58.29 9.31
N ARG A 235 -23.08 -58.61 8.01
CA ARG A 235 -23.26 -59.96 7.46
C ARG A 235 -21.99 -60.40 6.74
N PHE A 236 -21.26 -61.38 7.28
CA PHE A 236 -19.98 -61.82 6.71
C PHE A 236 -20.06 -63.04 5.78
N HIS A 237 -21.09 -63.87 5.90
CA HIS A 237 -21.25 -65.14 5.17
C HIS A 237 -22.59 -65.24 4.42
N SER A 238 -22.63 -66.09 3.39
CA SER A 238 -23.82 -66.44 2.59
C SER A 238 -24.91 -67.16 3.40
N ARG A 239 -24.61 -67.61 4.63
CA ARG A 239 -25.56 -68.24 5.57
C ARG A 239 -26.23 -67.27 6.56
N PHE A 240 -26.27 -65.97 6.27
CA PHE A 240 -27.07 -64.96 7.00
C PHE A 240 -26.79 -64.73 8.50
N HIS A 241 -25.69 -65.22 9.09
CA HIS A 241 -25.38 -64.97 10.50
C HIS A 241 -25.04 -63.47 10.77
N PRO A 242 -25.88 -62.74 11.54
CA PRO A 242 -25.59 -61.38 11.94
C PRO A 242 -24.49 -61.34 12.98
N HIS A 243 -23.55 -60.43 12.82
CA HIS A 243 -22.51 -60.20 13.82
C HIS A 243 -22.57 -58.76 14.31
N LEU A 244 -22.48 -58.59 15.63
CA LEU A 244 -22.20 -57.30 16.26
C LEU A 244 -20.69 -57.18 16.44
N ILE A 245 -20.12 -56.08 15.96
CA ILE A 245 -18.71 -55.74 16.15
C ILE A 245 -18.66 -54.51 17.04
N GLU A 246 -17.96 -54.64 18.15
CA GLU A 246 -17.73 -53.55 19.10
C GLU A 246 -16.27 -53.10 18.96
N LEU A 247 -16.05 -51.82 18.72
CA LEU A 247 -14.72 -51.24 18.57
C LEU A 247 -14.56 -50.08 19.56
N LYS A 248 -13.49 -50.07 20.36
CA LYS A 248 -13.16 -48.90 21.17
C LYS A 248 -12.82 -47.72 20.25
N GLN A 249 -13.59 -46.64 20.36
CA GLN A 249 -13.55 -45.53 19.42
C GLN A 249 -12.17 -44.88 19.34
N ASP A 250 -11.53 -44.58 20.47
CA ASP A 250 -10.22 -43.92 20.50
C ASP A 250 -9.14 -44.74 19.78
N SER A 251 -9.13 -46.06 20.00
CA SER A 251 -8.17 -46.97 19.37
C SER A 251 -8.40 -47.06 17.87
N PHE A 252 -9.66 -47.11 17.45
CA PHE A 252 -10.05 -47.16 16.04
C PHE A 252 -9.72 -45.85 15.31
N GLU A 253 -10.10 -44.70 15.86
CA GLU A 253 -9.83 -43.39 15.27
C GLU A 253 -8.31 -43.13 15.21
N LYS A 254 -7.55 -43.40 16.29
CA LYS A 254 -6.09 -43.25 16.29
C LYS A 254 -5.37 -44.12 15.26
N PHE A 255 -5.92 -45.27 14.89
CA PHE A 255 -5.31 -46.16 13.89
C PHE A 255 -5.59 -45.69 12.46
N TYR A 256 -6.83 -45.30 12.15
CA TYR A 256 -7.25 -44.98 10.78
C TYR A 256 -7.19 -43.49 10.40
N THR A 257 -6.96 -42.58 11.36
CA THR A 257 -6.74 -41.14 11.09
C THR A 257 -5.26 -40.79 10.92
N GLN A 258 -4.38 -41.78 10.96
CA GLN A 258 -2.94 -41.55 10.80
C GLN A 258 -2.61 -40.97 9.42
N ASP A 259 -1.58 -40.13 9.38
CA ASP A 259 -1.04 -39.52 8.17
C ASP A 259 -0.18 -40.49 7.36
N LYS A 260 -0.62 -41.75 7.23
CA LYS A 260 0.07 -42.76 6.44
C LYS A 260 -0.90 -43.70 5.72
N LYS A 261 -0.42 -44.25 4.62
CA LYS A 261 -1.00 -45.41 3.94
C LYS A 261 -0.89 -46.62 4.85
N LEU A 262 -2.00 -47.34 5.06
CA LEU A 262 -2.01 -48.58 5.85
C LEU A 262 -1.95 -49.78 4.92
N SER A 263 -1.02 -50.70 5.21
CA SER A 263 -0.85 -51.93 4.45
C SER A 263 -1.94 -52.96 4.78
N PRO A 264 -2.23 -53.91 3.87
CA PRO A 264 -3.14 -55.02 4.16
C PRO A 264 -2.76 -55.78 5.43
N GLU A 265 -1.47 -55.97 5.68
CA GLU A 265 -0.93 -56.67 6.85
C GLU A 265 -1.27 -55.90 8.13
N MET A 266 -1.06 -54.59 8.16
CA MET A 266 -1.39 -53.75 9.32
C MET A 266 -2.89 -53.78 9.64
N ILE A 267 -3.74 -53.72 8.60
CA ILE A 267 -5.20 -53.75 8.75
C ILE A 267 -5.66 -55.12 9.23
N ASN A 268 -5.07 -56.20 8.70
CA ASN A 268 -5.37 -57.56 9.14
C ASN A 268 -4.90 -57.79 10.59
N ILE A 269 -3.72 -57.30 10.99
CA ILE A 269 -3.25 -57.38 12.38
C ILE A 269 -4.21 -56.67 13.32
N PHE A 270 -4.67 -55.47 12.95
CA PHE A 270 -5.64 -54.70 13.75
C PHE A 270 -6.95 -55.46 13.97
N PHE A 271 -7.42 -56.20 12.96
CA PHE A 271 -8.69 -56.93 13.01
C PHE A 271 -8.57 -58.43 13.31
N CYS A 272 -7.35 -58.95 13.42
CA CYS A 272 -7.05 -60.36 13.71
C CYS A 272 -7.75 -60.89 14.98
N PRO A 273 -7.92 -60.10 16.06
CA PRO A 273 -8.64 -60.56 17.25
C PRO A 273 -10.09 -60.98 17.00
N ILE A 274 -10.71 -60.52 15.90
CA ILE A 274 -12.13 -60.77 15.60
C ILE A 274 -12.39 -61.43 14.25
N PHE A 275 -11.42 -61.40 13.32
CA PHE A 275 -11.55 -62.03 12.01
C PHE A 275 -10.34 -62.91 11.69
N SER A 276 -10.62 -64.18 11.40
CA SER A 276 -9.62 -65.15 10.94
C SER A 276 -9.37 -65.06 9.42
N SER A 277 -10.20 -64.30 8.68
CA SER A 277 -10.13 -64.21 7.22
C SER A 277 -9.99 -62.76 6.74
N SER A 278 -8.99 -62.54 5.88
CA SER A 278 -8.78 -61.25 5.21
C SER A 278 -9.96 -60.82 4.33
N HIS A 279 -10.79 -61.77 3.86
CA HIS A 279 -12.01 -61.45 3.11
C HIS A 279 -13.06 -60.75 3.97
N GLN A 280 -13.20 -61.18 5.23
CA GLN A 280 -14.12 -60.56 6.19
C GLN A 280 -13.68 -59.13 6.51
N VAL A 281 -12.37 -58.93 6.69
CA VAL A 281 -11.76 -57.61 6.87
C VAL A 281 -12.01 -56.70 5.67
N ARG A 282 -11.81 -57.17 4.43
CA ARG A 282 -12.10 -56.39 3.20
C ARG A 282 -13.57 -55.95 3.13
N LYS A 283 -14.51 -56.86 3.43
CA LYS A 283 -15.95 -56.52 3.45
C LYS A 283 -16.25 -55.46 4.50
N LEU A 284 -15.70 -55.60 5.70
CA LEU A 284 -15.87 -54.62 6.78
C LEU A 284 -15.32 -53.25 6.36
N MET A 285 -14.11 -53.17 5.79
CA MET A 285 -13.52 -51.92 5.34
C MET A 285 -14.39 -51.20 4.30
N LYS A 286 -14.97 -51.94 3.36
CA LYS A 286 -15.93 -51.37 2.39
C LYS A 286 -17.16 -50.80 3.07
N ILE A 287 -17.74 -51.53 4.04
CA ILE A 287 -18.89 -51.05 4.83
C ILE A 287 -18.53 -49.77 5.59
N LEU A 288 -17.39 -49.75 6.27
CA LEU A 288 -16.91 -48.60 7.04
C LEU A 288 -16.76 -47.33 6.19
N ILE A 289 -16.30 -47.46 4.95
CA ILE A 289 -16.16 -46.33 4.01
C ILE A 289 -17.52 -45.91 3.44
N ILE A 290 -18.36 -46.87 3.03
CA ILE A 290 -19.70 -46.59 2.47
C ILE A 290 -20.56 -45.85 3.50
N GLN A 291 -20.50 -46.28 4.77
CA GLN A 291 -21.20 -45.67 5.90
C GLN A 291 -20.55 -44.35 6.37
N LYS A 292 -19.49 -43.88 5.70
CA LYS A 292 -18.73 -42.65 6.04
C LYS A 292 -18.12 -42.64 7.45
N ILE A 293 -17.99 -43.80 8.09
CA ILE A 293 -17.30 -43.97 9.38
C ILE A 293 -15.80 -43.74 9.17
N LEU A 294 -15.25 -44.32 8.11
CA LEU A 294 -13.88 -44.07 7.66
C LEU A 294 -13.87 -43.10 6.48
N LYS A 295 -13.08 -42.02 6.64
CA LYS A 295 -12.83 -41.04 5.59
C LYS A 295 -11.56 -41.44 4.83
N GLY A 296 -11.74 -42.21 3.76
CA GLY A 296 -10.62 -42.72 2.98
C GLY A 296 -11.05 -43.55 1.77
N TYR A 297 -10.06 -44.19 1.15
CA TYR A 297 -10.22 -45.14 0.08
C TYR A 297 -9.57 -46.47 0.45
N TYR A 298 -10.28 -47.57 0.22
CA TYR A 298 -9.76 -48.93 0.38
C TYR A 298 -9.61 -49.57 -1.00
N SER A 299 -8.37 -49.82 -1.40
CA SER A 299 -8.01 -50.36 -2.71
C SER A 299 -8.37 -51.84 -2.86
N ASN A 300 -8.49 -52.30 -4.11
CA ASN A 300 -8.68 -53.72 -4.41
C ASN A 300 -7.52 -54.59 -3.93
N THR A 301 -6.32 -54.03 -3.87
CA THR A 301 -5.09 -54.65 -3.31
C THR A 301 -5.06 -54.68 -1.78
N GLY A 302 -6.06 -54.12 -1.09
CA GLY A 302 -6.19 -54.19 0.36
C GLY A 302 -5.50 -53.06 1.15
N PHE A 303 -4.90 -52.08 0.48
CA PHE A 303 -4.37 -50.87 1.12
C PHE A 303 -5.47 -49.87 1.45
N TYR A 304 -5.34 -49.20 2.60
CA TYR A 304 -6.19 -48.07 2.98
C TYR A 304 -5.43 -46.75 2.90
N TYR A 305 -6.08 -45.76 2.31
CA TYR A 305 -5.59 -44.39 2.14
C TYR A 305 -6.54 -43.46 2.87
N SER A 306 -6.12 -42.91 4.00
CA SER A 306 -6.90 -41.87 4.68
C SER A 306 -7.01 -40.63 3.78
N THR A 307 -8.12 -39.90 3.88
CA THR A 307 -8.28 -38.65 3.10
C THR A 307 -7.21 -37.63 3.47
N GLU A 308 -6.78 -37.55 4.73
CA GLU A 308 -5.71 -36.62 5.15
C GLU A 308 -4.35 -36.98 4.53
N TYR A 309 -3.96 -38.26 4.58
CA TYR A 309 -2.73 -38.72 3.91
C TYR A 309 -2.74 -38.39 2.42
N PHE A 310 -3.86 -38.67 1.74
CA PHE A 310 -3.97 -38.43 0.30
C PHE A 310 -3.99 -36.93 -0.03
N VAL A 311 -4.60 -36.11 0.81
CA VAL A 311 -4.53 -34.64 0.71
C VAL A 311 -3.09 -34.15 0.83
N LYS A 312 -2.32 -34.65 1.80
CA LYS A 312 -0.90 -34.29 1.95
C LYS A 312 -0.07 -34.69 0.73
N LEU A 313 -0.29 -35.89 0.20
CA LEU A 313 0.38 -36.38 -1.00
C LEU A 313 0.11 -35.47 -2.22
N LEU A 314 -1.15 -35.13 -2.46
CA LEU A 314 -1.48 -34.23 -3.56
C LEU A 314 -0.95 -32.81 -3.29
N LEU A 315 -1.03 -32.33 -2.05
CA LEU A 315 -0.53 -31.01 -1.67
C LEU A 315 0.98 -30.88 -1.88
N SER A 316 1.77 -31.93 -1.60
CA SER A 316 3.21 -31.91 -1.91
C SER A 316 3.48 -31.79 -3.41
N GLU A 317 2.69 -32.47 -4.26
CA GLU A 317 2.79 -32.34 -5.71
C GLU A 317 2.40 -30.93 -6.20
N VAL A 318 1.30 -30.37 -5.68
CA VAL A 318 0.88 -28.98 -5.95
C VAL A 318 1.98 -27.99 -5.56
N ASN A 319 2.63 -28.18 -4.41
CA ASN A 319 3.65 -27.26 -3.92
C ASN A 319 4.99 -27.40 -4.65
N ALA A 320 5.40 -28.63 -5.00
CA ALA A 320 6.64 -28.89 -5.70
C ALA A 320 6.53 -28.46 -7.17
N VAL A 321 5.62 -29.10 -7.92
CA VAL A 321 5.52 -28.99 -9.38
C VAL A 321 4.52 -27.91 -9.80
N GLY A 322 3.47 -27.66 -9.01
CA GLY A 322 2.38 -26.76 -9.40
C GLY A 322 1.39 -27.37 -10.38
N LYS A 323 1.50 -28.67 -10.66
CA LYS A 323 0.65 -29.42 -11.58
C LYS A 323 0.46 -30.84 -11.06
N ILE A 324 -0.76 -31.34 -11.13
CA ILE A 324 -1.11 -32.75 -10.89
C ILE A 324 -1.70 -33.33 -12.17
N SER A 325 -1.10 -34.39 -12.70
CA SER A 325 -1.73 -35.23 -13.71
C SER A 325 -2.63 -36.27 -13.03
N LEU A 326 -3.93 -36.23 -13.28
CA LEU A 326 -4.90 -37.16 -12.68
C LEU A 326 -4.80 -38.56 -13.29
N GLU A 327 -4.17 -38.69 -14.45
CA GLU A 327 -3.89 -40.00 -15.07
C GLU A 327 -2.91 -40.82 -14.23
N ALA A 328 -1.91 -40.17 -13.62
CA ALA A 328 -1.00 -40.80 -12.65
C ALA A 328 -1.73 -41.30 -11.39
N PHE A 329 -2.96 -40.85 -11.16
CA PHE A 329 -3.85 -41.25 -10.07
C PHE A 329 -5.09 -42.01 -10.55
N SER A 330 -5.08 -42.52 -11.79
CA SER A 330 -6.23 -43.20 -12.41
C SER A 330 -6.65 -44.48 -11.70
N HIS A 331 -5.76 -45.10 -10.92
CA HIS A 331 -6.05 -46.26 -10.05
C HIS A 331 -6.86 -45.90 -8.80
N TYR A 332 -7.09 -44.61 -8.52
CA TYR A 332 -8.00 -44.14 -7.48
C TYR A 332 -9.38 -43.79 -8.07
N PRO A 333 -10.48 -44.02 -7.32
CA PRO A 333 -11.79 -43.59 -7.77
C PRO A 333 -11.84 -42.08 -7.96
N LYS A 334 -12.34 -41.62 -9.12
CA LYS A 334 -12.46 -40.19 -9.44
C LYS A 334 -13.11 -39.38 -8.30
N ARG A 335 -14.20 -39.89 -7.72
CA ARG A 335 -14.91 -39.24 -6.58
C ARG A 335 -14.00 -39.02 -5.35
N PHE A 336 -13.07 -39.93 -5.08
CA PHE A 336 -12.12 -39.79 -3.98
C PHE A 336 -11.07 -38.71 -4.27
N LEU A 337 -10.53 -38.72 -5.49
CA LEU A 337 -9.57 -37.73 -5.98
C LEU A 337 -10.15 -36.31 -5.95
N PHE A 338 -11.34 -36.11 -6.53
CA PHE A 338 -12.03 -34.82 -6.51
C PHE A 338 -12.29 -34.33 -5.09
N ARG A 339 -12.76 -35.19 -4.17
CA ARG A 339 -12.96 -34.82 -2.76
C ARG A 339 -11.68 -34.35 -2.08
N ALA A 340 -10.55 -35.01 -2.36
CA ALA A 340 -9.26 -34.59 -1.82
C ALA A 340 -8.83 -33.23 -2.37
N LEU A 341 -8.97 -33.00 -3.68
CA LEU A 341 -8.67 -31.71 -4.32
C LEU A 341 -9.57 -30.58 -3.81
N THR A 342 -10.88 -30.80 -3.69
CA THR A 342 -11.80 -29.82 -3.09
C THR A 342 -11.42 -29.51 -1.64
N LYS A 343 -10.99 -30.52 -0.88
CA LYS A 343 -10.50 -30.32 0.48
C LYS A 343 -9.19 -29.53 0.51
N ILE A 344 -8.31 -29.68 -0.48
CA ILE A 344 -7.12 -28.83 -0.63
C ILE A 344 -7.55 -27.37 -0.82
N GLN A 345 -8.48 -27.12 -1.75
CA GLN A 345 -8.97 -25.77 -2.03
C GLN A 345 -9.60 -25.12 -0.79
N SER A 346 -10.46 -25.84 -0.06
CA SER A 346 -11.16 -25.27 1.09
C SER A 346 -10.33 -25.16 2.36
N LYS A 347 -9.47 -26.15 2.67
CA LYS A 347 -8.67 -26.18 3.92
C LYS A 347 -7.42 -25.31 3.83
N TYR A 348 -6.80 -25.21 2.65
CA TYR A 348 -5.53 -24.50 2.47
C TYR A 348 -5.67 -23.22 1.63
N HIS A 349 -6.89 -22.87 1.21
CA HIS A 349 -7.17 -21.68 0.39
C HIS A 349 -6.32 -21.62 -0.89
N ILE A 350 -6.04 -22.78 -1.49
CA ILE A 350 -5.28 -22.88 -2.74
C ILE A 350 -6.24 -22.89 -3.91
N ASP A 351 -6.11 -21.90 -4.79
CA ASP A 351 -6.82 -21.87 -6.06
C ASP A 351 -6.22 -22.88 -7.04
N LEU A 352 -7.07 -23.80 -7.49
CA LEU A 352 -6.74 -24.82 -8.47
C LEU A 352 -7.53 -24.56 -9.76
N LEU A 353 -6.87 -24.74 -10.91
CA LEU A 353 -7.40 -24.54 -12.25
C LEU A 353 -7.35 -25.85 -13.03
N TRP A 354 -8.42 -26.20 -13.74
CA TRP A 354 -8.51 -27.45 -14.49
C TRP A 354 -8.20 -27.24 -15.96
N ASN A 355 -7.50 -28.21 -16.55
CA ASN A 355 -7.29 -28.22 -17.99
C ASN A 355 -8.60 -28.46 -18.76
N THR A 356 -8.58 -28.25 -20.07
CA THR A 356 -9.73 -28.44 -20.97
C THR A 356 -10.35 -29.84 -20.88
N LYS A 357 -9.53 -30.88 -20.63
CA LYS A 357 -9.97 -32.28 -20.55
C LYS A 357 -10.36 -32.74 -19.13
N ASN A 358 -10.21 -31.89 -18.11
CA ASN A 358 -10.31 -32.25 -16.69
C ASN A 358 -9.44 -33.46 -16.30
N THR A 359 -8.28 -33.63 -16.95
CA THR A 359 -7.28 -34.67 -16.66
C THR A 359 -6.10 -34.13 -15.87
N GLU A 360 -5.95 -32.81 -15.77
CA GLU A 360 -4.85 -32.17 -15.06
C GLU A 360 -5.35 -30.98 -14.27
N VAL A 361 -4.70 -30.74 -13.13
CA VAL A 361 -5.02 -29.64 -12.23
C VAL A 361 -3.76 -28.85 -11.96
N TYR A 362 -3.86 -27.53 -12.04
CA TYR A 362 -2.76 -26.61 -11.90
C TYR A 362 -2.96 -25.70 -10.69
N SER A 363 -1.86 -25.39 -10.01
CA SER A 363 -1.82 -24.39 -8.95
C SER A 363 -1.81 -23.00 -9.55
N PHE A 364 -2.82 -22.20 -9.21
CA PHE A 364 -2.86 -20.80 -9.61
C PHE A 364 -1.63 -20.03 -9.12
N SER A 365 -1.18 -20.26 -7.87
CA SER A 365 -0.01 -19.55 -7.32
C SER A 365 1.25 -19.78 -8.13
N LYS A 366 1.48 -21.01 -8.61
CA LYS A 366 2.65 -21.35 -9.44
C LYS A 366 2.56 -20.73 -10.84
N ILE A 367 1.37 -20.72 -11.44
CA ILE A 367 1.14 -20.04 -12.73
C ILE A 367 1.45 -18.55 -12.58
N ILE A 368 0.93 -17.91 -11.52
CA ILE A 368 1.18 -16.48 -11.27
C ILE A 368 2.65 -16.18 -11.03
N THR A 369 3.37 -17.00 -10.25
CA THR A 369 4.82 -16.81 -10.08
C THR A 369 5.56 -16.90 -11.41
N SER A 370 5.16 -17.82 -12.30
CA SER A 370 5.72 -17.91 -13.65
C SER A 370 5.40 -16.68 -14.49
N ILE A 371 4.15 -16.19 -14.47
CA ILE A 371 3.74 -15.00 -15.20
C ILE A 371 4.48 -13.75 -14.68
N ALA A 372 4.60 -13.60 -13.36
CA ALA A 372 5.34 -12.50 -12.73
C ALA A 372 6.82 -12.52 -13.12
N SER A 373 7.46 -13.70 -13.14
CA SER A 373 8.83 -13.83 -13.61
C SER A 373 8.98 -13.46 -15.09
N GLN A 374 8.01 -13.83 -15.93
CA GLN A 374 7.99 -13.42 -17.33
C GLN A 374 7.76 -11.91 -17.49
N SER A 375 6.90 -11.31 -16.68
CA SER A 375 6.55 -9.89 -16.82
C SER A 375 7.67 -8.94 -16.41
N HIS A 376 8.62 -9.40 -15.60
CA HIS A 376 9.87 -8.69 -15.32
C HIS A 376 10.83 -8.64 -16.51
N ASN A 377 10.76 -9.60 -17.43
CA ASN A 377 11.70 -9.75 -18.54
C ASN A 377 11.07 -9.47 -19.91
N SER A 378 9.75 -9.35 -19.96
CA SER A 378 8.99 -9.14 -21.19
C SER A 378 8.08 -7.92 -21.06
N PRO A 379 8.00 -7.07 -22.11
CA PRO A 379 7.12 -5.91 -22.11
C PRO A 379 5.64 -6.27 -22.24
N ILE A 380 5.33 -7.52 -22.62
CA ILE A 380 3.98 -8.04 -22.77
C ILE A 380 3.86 -9.44 -22.17
N ILE A 381 2.65 -9.81 -21.76
CA ILE A 381 2.29 -11.19 -21.45
C ILE A 381 1.13 -11.60 -22.34
N ASN A 382 1.30 -12.69 -23.08
CA ASN A 382 0.25 -13.29 -23.90
C ASN A 382 -0.46 -14.36 -23.08
N PHE A 383 -1.78 -14.23 -22.86
CA PHE A 383 -2.58 -15.24 -22.16
C PHE A 383 -3.22 -16.28 -23.10
N ASN A 384 -3.11 -16.13 -24.43
CA ASN A 384 -3.77 -17.02 -25.38
C ASN A 384 -3.32 -18.48 -25.26
N HIS A 385 -2.07 -18.75 -24.85
CA HIS A 385 -1.66 -20.15 -24.64
C HIS A 385 -2.37 -20.79 -23.43
N TYR A 386 -2.79 -20.00 -22.43
CA TYR A 386 -3.57 -20.50 -21.30
C TYR A 386 -5.02 -20.83 -21.69
N HIS A 387 -5.57 -20.14 -22.70
CA HIS A 387 -6.91 -20.47 -23.24
C HIS A 387 -6.94 -21.86 -23.89
N VAL A 388 -5.82 -22.32 -24.45
CA VAL A 388 -5.69 -23.69 -25.01
C VAL A 388 -5.55 -24.75 -23.90
N ILE A 389 -4.94 -24.36 -22.77
CA ILE A 389 -4.65 -25.27 -21.66
C ILE A 389 -5.88 -25.45 -20.75
N PHE A 390 -6.55 -24.37 -20.36
CA PHE A 390 -7.63 -24.38 -19.38
C PHE A 390 -9.02 -24.42 -20.01
N ASN A 391 -9.99 -25.03 -19.32
CA ASN A 391 -11.39 -24.89 -19.72
C ASN A 391 -11.84 -23.42 -19.57
N SER A 392 -12.93 -23.04 -20.25
CA SER A 392 -13.39 -21.63 -20.28
C SER A 392 -13.60 -21.02 -18.89
N LYS A 393 -14.20 -21.77 -17.96
CA LYS A 393 -14.46 -21.31 -16.59
C LYS A 393 -13.18 -21.04 -15.82
N ASP A 394 -12.20 -21.94 -15.91
CA ASP A 394 -10.92 -21.78 -15.20
C ASP A 394 -9.98 -20.78 -15.90
N TYR A 395 -10.12 -20.58 -17.22
CA TYR A 395 -9.44 -19.51 -17.94
C TYR A 395 -9.95 -18.13 -17.51
N GLU A 396 -11.28 -17.94 -17.42
CA GLU A 396 -11.87 -16.71 -16.89
C GLU A 396 -11.43 -16.47 -15.45
N LYS A 397 -11.45 -17.52 -14.61
CA LYS A 397 -10.94 -17.47 -13.24
C LYS A 397 -9.46 -17.06 -13.19
N LEU A 398 -8.62 -17.56 -14.10
CA LEU A 398 -7.22 -17.15 -14.21
C LEU A 398 -7.11 -15.66 -14.49
N LEU A 399 -7.85 -15.13 -15.47
CA LEU A 399 -7.81 -13.71 -15.83
C LEU A 399 -8.31 -12.82 -14.68
N GLU A 400 -9.44 -13.16 -14.07
CA GLU A 400 -10.03 -12.40 -12.96
C GLU A 400 -9.08 -12.36 -11.75
N LEU A 401 -8.55 -13.53 -11.34
CA LEU A 401 -7.61 -13.59 -10.23
C LEU A 401 -6.28 -12.91 -10.55
N SER A 402 -5.85 -12.93 -11.82
CA SER A 402 -4.65 -12.23 -12.28
C SER A 402 -4.81 -10.71 -12.16
N LYS A 403 -5.97 -10.16 -12.55
CA LYS A 403 -6.30 -8.73 -12.43
C LYS A 403 -6.41 -8.31 -10.95
N ASN A 404 -7.11 -9.10 -10.13
CA ASN A 404 -7.40 -8.75 -8.73
C ASN A 404 -6.20 -8.86 -7.79
N ARG A 405 -5.23 -9.75 -8.06
CA ARG A 405 -4.05 -9.95 -7.20
C ARG A 405 -2.82 -9.14 -7.63
N GLY A 406 -3.04 -8.07 -8.40
CA GLY A 406 -2.01 -7.08 -8.66
C GLY A 406 -0.80 -7.63 -9.40
N LEU A 407 -1.01 -8.57 -10.34
CA LEU A 407 0.04 -8.85 -11.31
C LEU A 407 0.45 -7.54 -11.99
N ILE A 408 1.71 -7.48 -12.41
CA ILE A 408 2.35 -6.39 -13.15
C ILE A 408 1.77 -6.30 -14.58
N LEU A 409 0.45 -6.29 -14.70
CA LEU A 409 -0.32 -6.16 -15.94
C LEU A 409 -1.05 -4.83 -15.85
N GLU A 410 -0.82 -3.99 -16.83
CA GLU A 410 -1.47 -2.71 -16.96
C GLU A 410 -2.84 -2.88 -17.62
N GLU A 411 -3.65 -1.84 -17.57
CA GLU A 411 -4.99 -1.79 -18.19
C GLU A 411 -4.98 -1.93 -19.73
N TYR A 412 -3.82 -1.84 -20.35
CA TYR A 412 -3.66 -1.89 -21.80
C TYR A 412 -3.59 -3.34 -22.29
N GLU A 413 -4.68 -3.82 -22.88
CA GLU A 413 -4.76 -5.16 -23.45
C GLU A 413 -5.33 -5.19 -24.87
N HIS A 414 -4.91 -6.18 -25.65
CA HIS A 414 -5.50 -6.51 -26.94
C HIS A 414 -5.38 -8.01 -27.22
N ASN A 415 -6.49 -8.68 -27.57
CA ASN A 415 -6.52 -10.13 -27.84
C ASN A 415 -5.85 -10.98 -26.74
N ASN A 416 -6.16 -10.73 -25.47
CA ASN A 416 -5.55 -11.36 -24.29
C ASN A 416 -4.02 -11.19 -24.19
N ILE A 417 -3.45 -10.20 -24.88
CA ILE A 417 -2.08 -9.76 -24.69
C ILE A 417 -2.13 -8.52 -23.81
N PHE A 418 -1.46 -8.57 -22.67
CA PHE A 418 -1.45 -7.51 -21.67
C PHE A 418 -0.10 -6.82 -21.66
N LEU A 419 -0.12 -5.49 -21.57
CA LEU A 419 1.07 -4.69 -21.32
C LEU A 419 1.57 -4.92 -19.90
N THR A 420 2.88 -5.10 -19.73
CA THR A 420 3.48 -5.17 -18.39
C THR A 420 3.94 -3.79 -17.93
N THR A 421 4.25 -3.62 -16.64
CA THR A 421 4.88 -2.38 -16.15
C THR A 421 6.23 -2.12 -16.81
N MET A 422 7.01 -3.16 -17.16
CA MET A 422 8.20 -2.98 -17.99
C MET A 422 7.84 -2.39 -19.37
N GLY A 423 6.82 -2.93 -20.03
CA GLY A 423 6.32 -2.41 -21.30
C GLY A 423 5.83 -0.97 -21.20
N LYS A 424 5.07 -0.63 -20.15
CA LYS A 424 4.62 0.75 -19.88
C LYS A 424 5.77 1.72 -19.68
N ASN A 425 6.82 1.31 -18.94
CA ASN A 425 8.00 2.13 -18.77
C ASN A 425 8.70 2.39 -20.11
N LEU A 426 8.81 1.36 -20.98
CA LEU A 426 9.33 1.53 -22.33
C LEU A 426 8.48 2.51 -23.16
N LEU A 427 7.15 2.36 -23.16
CA LEU A 427 6.26 3.27 -23.89
C LEU A 427 6.32 4.71 -23.34
N THR A 428 6.46 4.89 -22.03
CA THR A 428 6.60 6.20 -21.38
C THR A 428 7.92 6.88 -21.76
N ASN A 429 9.01 6.11 -21.80
CA ASN A 429 10.30 6.61 -22.28
C ASN A 429 10.21 6.99 -23.76
N TYR A 430 9.60 6.14 -24.59
CA TYR A 430 9.35 6.45 -26.00
C TYR A 430 8.50 7.71 -26.19
N LEU A 431 7.46 7.90 -25.38
CA LEU A 431 6.64 9.12 -25.40
C LEU A 431 7.50 10.35 -25.08
N THR A 432 8.37 10.25 -24.09
CA THR A 432 9.28 11.34 -23.70
C THR A 432 10.28 11.67 -24.81
N ASP A 433 10.93 10.66 -25.38
CA ASP A 433 11.88 10.82 -26.48
C ASP A 433 11.19 11.37 -27.74
N SER A 434 9.95 10.93 -28.00
CA SER A 434 9.18 11.37 -29.16
C SER A 434 8.85 12.86 -29.14
N LYS A 435 8.73 13.48 -27.96
CA LYS A 435 8.56 14.93 -27.81
C LYS A 435 9.81 15.68 -28.28
N GLN A 436 11.00 15.13 -28.06
CA GLN A 436 12.26 15.72 -28.51
C GLN A 436 12.47 15.53 -30.02
N ILE A 437 12.15 14.33 -30.52
CA ILE A 437 12.24 14.00 -31.96
C ILE A 437 11.16 14.76 -32.75
N GLY A 438 10.00 14.98 -32.16
CA GLY A 438 8.86 15.68 -32.75
C GLY A 438 7.80 14.79 -33.40
N LYS A 439 7.94 13.47 -33.30
CA LYS A 439 6.97 12.47 -33.80
C LYS A 439 7.13 11.12 -33.10
N PHE A 440 6.11 10.27 -33.17
CA PHE A 440 6.22 8.83 -32.89
C PHE A 440 5.44 8.00 -33.92
N SER A 441 5.89 6.76 -34.14
CA SER A 441 5.17 5.75 -34.92
C SER A 441 5.03 4.45 -34.13
N THR A 442 3.82 3.89 -34.10
CA THR A 442 3.55 2.60 -33.44
C THR A 442 4.34 1.46 -34.06
N ARG A 443 4.64 1.53 -35.36
CA ARG A 443 5.50 0.58 -36.06
C ARG A 443 6.96 0.67 -35.57
N GLU A 444 7.52 1.87 -35.48
CA GLU A 444 8.87 2.09 -34.94
C GLU A 444 8.96 1.56 -33.49
N ILE A 445 7.90 1.79 -32.71
CA ILE A 445 7.79 1.29 -31.33
C ILE A 445 7.71 -0.24 -31.30
N TYR A 446 6.89 -0.87 -32.15
CA TYR A 446 6.81 -2.33 -32.26
C TYR A 446 8.15 -2.94 -32.65
N GLU A 447 8.85 -2.36 -33.63
CA GLU A 447 10.16 -2.86 -34.07
C GLU A 447 11.20 -2.81 -32.94
N ALA A 448 11.15 -1.78 -32.09
CA ALA A 448 12.09 -1.61 -30.99
C ALA A 448 11.72 -2.35 -29.69
N THR A 449 10.43 -2.43 -29.36
CA THR A 449 9.95 -2.94 -28.07
C THR A 449 9.22 -4.27 -28.16
N ARG A 450 8.85 -4.70 -29.37
CA ARG A 450 7.95 -5.84 -29.63
C ARG A 450 6.57 -5.72 -29.00
N ILE A 451 6.18 -4.53 -28.53
CA ILE A 451 4.81 -4.25 -28.04
C ILE A 451 3.88 -4.09 -29.24
N PRO A 452 2.78 -4.85 -29.33
CA PRO A 452 1.80 -4.74 -30.43
C PRO A 452 1.34 -3.31 -30.68
N GLU A 453 1.09 -2.99 -31.95
CA GLU A 453 0.70 -1.63 -32.34
C GLU A 453 -0.61 -1.22 -31.68
N GLU A 454 -1.58 -2.14 -31.54
CA GLU A 454 -2.90 -1.88 -30.94
C GLU A 454 -2.79 -1.46 -29.48
N ILE A 455 -1.93 -2.13 -28.71
CA ILE A 455 -1.65 -1.77 -27.31
C ILE A 455 -0.97 -0.41 -27.24
N SER A 456 -0.02 -0.16 -28.14
CA SER A 456 0.64 1.15 -28.24
C SER A 456 -0.38 2.25 -28.57
N ILE A 457 -1.28 2.05 -29.53
CA ILE A 457 -2.34 3.01 -29.89
C ILE A 457 -3.20 3.34 -28.66
N LEU A 458 -3.64 2.34 -27.90
CA LEU A 458 -4.42 2.56 -26.67
C LEU A 458 -3.63 3.38 -25.65
N PHE A 459 -2.36 3.03 -25.41
CA PHE A 459 -1.49 3.77 -24.49
C PHE A 459 -1.31 5.24 -24.92
N PHE A 460 -0.92 5.49 -26.16
CA PHE A 460 -0.64 6.84 -26.64
C PHE A 460 -1.89 7.70 -26.74
N ARG A 461 -3.06 7.13 -27.05
CA ARG A 461 -4.33 7.86 -27.02
C ARG A 461 -4.69 8.35 -25.62
N ASN A 462 -4.39 7.57 -24.59
CA ASN A 462 -4.67 7.94 -23.21
C ASN A 462 -3.63 8.93 -22.64
N HIS A 463 -2.40 8.90 -23.14
CA HIS A 463 -1.28 9.69 -22.59
C HIS A 463 -0.84 10.90 -23.45
N THR A 464 -1.45 11.09 -24.62
CA THR A 464 -1.13 12.21 -25.53
C THR A 464 -2.36 13.07 -25.76
N ASP A 465 -2.29 14.34 -25.39
CA ASP A 465 -3.34 15.32 -25.70
C ASP A 465 -3.49 15.44 -27.23
N PRO A 466 -4.64 15.10 -27.84
CA PRO A 466 -4.78 15.14 -29.29
C PRO A 466 -4.63 16.56 -29.88
N ARG A 467 -4.68 17.61 -29.05
CA ARG A 467 -4.55 19.01 -29.49
C ARG A 467 -3.10 19.44 -29.72
N ILE A 468 -2.13 18.70 -29.19
CA ILE A 468 -0.70 19.08 -29.28
C ILE A 468 -0.02 18.62 -30.58
N GLY A 469 -0.79 18.08 -31.52
CA GLY A 469 -0.27 17.57 -32.77
C GLY A 469 -1.33 16.99 -33.70
N LEU A 470 -0.90 16.11 -34.60
CA LEU A 470 -1.76 15.46 -35.60
C LEU A 470 -1.48 13.96 -35.69
N TYR A 471 -2.55 13.17 -35.58
CA TYR A 471 -2.55 11.75 -35.90
C TYR A 471 -2.83 11.50 -37.40
N ASN A 472 -2.30 10.41 -37.95
CA ASN A 472 -2.79 9.84 -39.20
C ASN A 472 -4.17 9.18 -39.01
N LYS A 473 -4.80 8.70 -40.09
CA LYS A 473 -6.15 8.09 -40.01
C LYS A 473 -6.22 6.84 -39.12
N SER A 474 -5.16 6.03 -39.09
CA SER A 474 -5.07 4.78 -38.32
C SER A 474 -4.54 4.97 -36.89
N PHE A 475 -4.21 6.20 -36.47
CA PHE A 475 -3.57 6.50 -35.18
C PHE A 475 -2.20 5.83 -34.95
N THR A 476 -1.55 5.36 -36.01
CA THR A 476 -0.24 4.69 -35.96
C THR A 476 0.94 5.67 -36.08
N LEU A 477 0.69 6.94 -36.40
CA LEU A 477 1.69 7.98 -36.56
C LEU A 477 1.18 9.30 -35.99
N PHE A 478 2.03 10.00 -35.22
CA PHE A 478 1.73 11.29 -34.62
C PHE A 478 2.87 12.28 -34.82
N TYR A 479 2.54 13.54 -35.11
CA TYR A 479 3.50 14.66 -35.16
C TYR A 479 3.12 15.77 -34.19
N TYR A 480 4.07 16.24 -33.41
CA TYR A 480 3.89 17.34 -32.46
C TYR A 480 3.87 18.70 -33.15
N ASN A 481 3.03 19.62 -32.67
CA ASN A 481 2.93 21.00 -33.18
C ASN A 481 4.28 21.72 -33.19
N SER A 482 5.15 21.49 -32.19
CA SER A 482 6.50 22.04 -32.11
C SER A 482 7.36 21.68 -33.33
N TYR A 483 7.29 20.42 -33.76
CA TYR A 483 7.98 19.92 -34.94
C TYR A 483 7.35 20.44 -36.23
N LEU A 484 6.02 20.43 -36.31
CA LEU A 484 5.27 20.94 -37.46
C LEU A 484 5.58 22.43 -37.70
N ASN A 485 5.58 23.26 -36.65
CA ASN A 485 5.87 24.68 -36.74
C ASN A 485 7.33 24.97 -37.12
N ARG A 486 8.28 24.08 -36.78
CA ARG A 486 9.65 24.18 -37.26
C ARG A 486 9.73 23.96 -38.77
N PHE A 487 9.03 22.94 -39.28
CA PHE A 487 8.91 22.69 -40.72
C PHE A 487 8.27 23.86 -41.49
N ILE A 488 7.31 24.55 -40.87
CA ILE A 488 6.64 25.73 -41.46
C ILE A 488 7.56 26.95 -41.53
N ARG A 489 8.59 27.08 -40.68
CA ARG A 489 9.53 28.23 -40.79
C ARG A 489 10.40 28.17 -42.03
N ASP A 490 10.67 26.96 -42.54
CA ASP A 490 11.62 26.75 -43.63
C ASP A 490 10.94 26.65 -45.02
N LYS A 491 9.59 26.64 -45.08
CA LYS A 491 8.80 26.46 -46.31
C LYS A 491 7.49 27.26 -46.24
N SER A 492 6.82 27.46 -47.38
CA SER A 492 5.47 28.07 -47.35
C SER A 492 4.49 27.17 -46.58
N PHE A 493 3.58 27.79 -45.80
CA PHE A 493 2.60 27.06 -44.99
C PHE A 493 1.75 26.09 -45.84
N GLN A 494 1.39 26.48 -47.07
CA GLN A 494 0.62 25.63 -47.98
C GLN A 494 1.42 24.42 -48.48
N ASP A 495 2.73 24.57 -48.73
CA ASP A 495 3.57 23.44 -49.16
C ASP A 495 3.75 22.42 -48.02
N VAL A 496 3.88 22.90 -46.78
CA VAL A 496 3.96 22.02 -45.60
C VAL A 496 2.67 21.26 -45.39
N ILE A 497 1.50 21.91 -45.54
CA ILE A 497 0.20 21.22 -45.44
C ILE A 497 0.09 20.12 -46.49
N LYS A 498 0.49 20.36 -47.74
CA LYS A 498 0.46 19.33 -48.81
C LYS A 498 1.36 18.14 -48.48
N VAL A 499 2.54 18.38 -47.93
CA VAL A 499 3.46 17.29 -47.49
C VAL A 499 2.85 16.50 -46.33
N LEU A 500 2.32 17.19 -45.30
CA LEU A 500 1.69 16.54 -44.15
C LEU A 500 0.43 15.76 -44.55
N ALA A 501 -0.35 16.27 -45.51
CA ALA A 501 -1.53 15.61 -46.08
C ALA A 501 -1.17 14.24 -46.66
N LYS A 502 -0.10 14.20 -47.45
CA LYS A 502 0.44 12.96 -48.00
C LYS A 502 0.94 12.01 -46.91
N MET A 503 1.70 12.51 -45.93
CA MET A 503 2.27 11.68 -44.86
C MET A 503 1.21 11.11 -43.90
N LEU A 504 0.15 11.86 -43.61
CA LEU A 504 -0.92 11.47 -42.69
C LEU A 504 -2.11 10.79 -43.39
N GLY A 505 -2.11 10.74 -44.72
CA GLY A 505 -3.20 10.18 -45.52
C GLY A 505 -4.51 10.97 -45.40
N LYS A 506 -4.43 12.29 -45.16
CA LYS A 506 -5.56 13.21 -44.96
C LYS A 506 -5.59 14.27 -46.05
N ALA A 507 -6.77 14.83 -46.33
CA ALA A 507 -6.86 15.97 -47.25
C ALA A 507 -6.17 17.22 -46.63
N PRO A 508 -5.51 18.07 -47.44
CA PRO A 508 -4.88 19.32 -46.99
C PRO A 508 -5.80 20.20 -46.13
N GLU A 509 -7.07 20.31 -46.51
CA GLU A 509 -8.09 21.13 -45.86
C GLU A 509 -8.36 20.61 -44.44
N VAL A 510 -8.47 19.29 -44.29
CA VAL A 510 -8.69 18.64 -42.98
C VAL A 510 -7.53 18.89 -42.02
N ILE A 511 -6.29 18.88 -42.52
CA ILE A 511 -5.11 19.19 -41.70
C ILE A 511 -5.13 20.65 -41.26
N SER A 512 -5.37 21.56 -42.20
CA SER A 512 -5.43 23.00 -41.91
C SER A 512 -6.50 23.32 -40.86
N GLU A 513 -7.70 22.77 -41.02
CA GLU A 513 -8.78 22.93 -40.05
C GLU A 513 -8.44 22.32 -38.69
N GLN A 514 -7.82 21.14 -38.66
CA GLN A 514 -7.49 20.47 -37.40
C GLN A 514 -6.43 21.25 -36.61
N LEU A 515 -5.39 21.75 -37.28
CA LEU A 515 -4.38 22.61 -36.65
C LEU A 515 -4.99 23.91 -36.10
N ASN A 516 -5.87 24.56 -36.87
CA ASN A 516 -6.56 25.76 -36.43
C ASN A 516 -7.50 25.49 -35.24
N ARG A 517 -8.29 24.40 -35.30
CA ARG A 517 -9.17 23.98 -34.20
C ARG A 517 -8.39 23.67 -32.93
N ASN A 518 -7.30 22.91 -33.04
CA ASN A 518 -6.42 22.58 -31.92
C ASN A 518 -5.84 23.85 -31.27
N ARG A 519 -5.32 24.76 -32.10
CA ARG A 519 -4.79 26.05 -31.63
C ARG A 519 -5.86 26.87 -30.91
N LEU A 520 -7.06 27.02 -31.49
CA LEU A 520 -8.15 27.77 -30.88
C LEU A 520 -8.63 27.14 -29.57
N SER A 521 -8.68 25.81 -29.49
CA SER A 521 -9.06 25.09 -28.26
C SER A 521 -8.05 25.33 -27.13
N LEU A 522 -6.74 25.21 -27.41
CA LEU A 522 -5.69 25.50 -26.42
C LEU A 522 -5.72 26.97 -25.97
N ILE A 523 -6.00 27.88 -26.91
CA ILE A 523 -6.14 29.30 -26.65
C ILE A 523 -7.35 29.59 -25.75
N LYS A 524 -8.49 28.93 -25.97
CA LYS A 524 -9.67 29.04 -25.10
C LYS A 524 -9.38 28.51 -23.69
N GLU A 525 -8.65 27.41 -23.57
CA GLU A 525 -8.23 26.87 -22.27
C GLU A 525 -7.35 27.85 -21.48
N ILE A 526 -6.47 28.59 -22.17
CA ILE A 526 -5.65 29.64 -21.53
C ILE A 526 -6.54 30.75 -20.95
N ASP A 527 -7.60 31.17 -21.65
CA ASP A 527 -8.50 32.23 -21.16
C ASP A 527 -9.26 31.84 -19.90
N GLU A 528 -9.62 30.57 -19.79
CA GLU A 528 -10.41 30.04 -18.67
C GLU A 528 -9.54 29.79 -17.42
N LYS A 529 -8.22 29.66 -17.61
CA LYS A 529 -7.28 29.39 -16.52
C LYS A 529 -6.83 30.67 -15.83
N LYS A 530 -6.90 30.64 -14.50
CA LYS A 530 -6.34 31.68 -13.63
C LYS A 530 -4.81 31.72 -13.66
N GLU A 531 -4.18 30.57 -13.93
CA GLU A 531 -2.72 30.40 -13.92
C GLU A 531 -2.31 29.42 -15.01
N VAL A 532 -1.21 29.71 -15.71
CA VAL A 532 -0.75 28.95 -16.88
C VAL A 532 0.77 28.79 -16.84
N SER A 533 1.28 27.57 -17.05
CA SER A 533 2.72 27.33 -17.25
C SER A 533 3.15 27.76 -18.65
N ILE A 534 4.18 28.59 -18.73
CA ILE A 534 4.80 29.04 -19.98
C ILE A 534 5.38 27.81 -20.70
N HIS A 535 6.14 26.96 -20.00
CA HIS A 535 6.74 25.78 -20.61
C HIS A 535 5.69 24.83 -21.18
N GLU A 536 4.66 24.49 -20.39
CA GLU A 536 3.59 23.58 -20.83
C GLU A 536 2.91 24.09 -22.12
N TYR A 537 2.50 25.36 -22.15
CA TYR A 537 1.74 25.88 -23.29
C TYR A 537 2.60 26.27 -24.49
N THR A 538 3.88 26.61 -24.28
CA THR A 538 4.82 26.74 -25.40
C THR A 538 5.06 25.40 -26.10
N GLU A 539 5.13 24.30 -25.35
CA GLU A 539 5.20 22.94 -25.90
C GLU A 539 3.90 22.57 -26.63
N LYS A 540 2.74 22.73 -25.99
CA LYS A 540 1.41 22.41 -26.56
C LYS A 540 1.12 23.16 -27.87
N LEU A 541 1.42 24.45 -27.90
CA LEU A 541 1.22 25.31 -29.07
C LEU A 541 2.36 25.21 -30.10
N GLY A 542 3.51 24.65 -29.70
CA GLY A 542 4.69 24.56 -30.55
C GLY A 542 5.29 25.93 -30.90
N VAL A 543 5.27 26.90 -29.98
CA VAL A 543 5.77 28.26 -30.19
C VAL A 543 6.93 28.57 -29.24
N SER A 544 7.80 29.51 -29.62
CA SER A 544 8.82 30.00 -28.68
C SER A 544 8.18 30.76 -27.52
N GLN A 545 8.88 30.91 -26.39
CA GLN A 545 8.41 31.73 -25.27
C GLN A 545 8.04 33.15 -25.72
N GLU A 546 8.86 33.78 -26.56
CA GLU A 546 8.54 35.08 -27.15
C GLU A 546 7.27 35.04 -28.01
N GLY A 547 7.08 33.98 -28.80
CA GLY A 547 5.88 33.77 -29.60
C GLY A 547 4.63 33.60 -28.75
N PHE A 548 4.76 32.90 -27.62
CA PHE A 548 3.68 32.73 -26.64
C PHE A 548 3.30 34.06 -25.97
N VAL A 549 4.28 34.84 -25.51
CA VAL A 549 4.02 36.17 -24.93
C VAL A 549 3.39 37.11 -25.97
N LYS A 550 3.86 37.09 -27.23
CA LYS A 550 3.24 37.85 -28.32
C LYS A 550 1.79 37.44 -28.55
N LEU A 551 1.48 36.15 -28.49
CA LEU A 551 0.12 35.63 -28.62
C LEU A 551 -0.79 36.20 -27.51
N LEU A 552 -0.34 36.18 -26.26
CA LEU A 552 -1.08 36.72 -25.12
C LEU A 552 -1.29 38.24 -25.22
N ASN A 553 -0.24 38.98 -25.62
CA ASN A 553 -0.32 40.43 -25.81
C ASN A 553 -1.29 40.81 -26.94
N THR A 554 -1.29 40.07 -28.05
CA THR A 554 -2.24 40.27 -29.16
C THR A 554 -3.69 40.13 -28.68
N ARG A 555 -3.91 39.32 -27.64
CA ARG A 555 -5.21 39.04 -27.05
C ARG A 555 -5.60 40.01 -25.93
N LYS A 556 -4.74 40.98 -25.61
CA LYS A 556 -4.94 41.97 -24.54
C LYS A 556 -5.22 41.35 -23.17
N LEU A 557 -4.69 40.16 -22.90
CA LEU A 557 -4.79 39.54 -21.58
C LEU A 557 -3.85 40.25 -20.61
N VAL A 558 -4.37 40.66 -19.45
CA VAL A 558 -3.55 41.20 -18.36
C VAL A 558 -3.00 40.03 -17.58
N PHE A 559 -1.67 39.92 -17.49
CA PHE A 559 -1.03 38.84 -16.76
C PHE A 559 0.20 39.29 -15.97
N LEU A 560 0.53 38.53 -14.92
CA LEU A 560 1.74 38.69 -14.12
C LEU A 560 2.61 37.44 -14.27
N LYS A 561 3.85 37.61 -14.75
CA LYS A 561 4.81 36.51 -14.86
C LYS A 561 5.52 36.27 -13.52
N GLN A 562 5.48 35.04 -13.05
CA GLN A 562 6.20 34.55 -11.88
C GLN A 562 6.97 33.27 -12.25
N GLY A 563 8.25 33.41 -12.60
CA GLY A 563 9.05 32.27 -13.07
C GLY A 563 8.50 31.66 -14.36
N ASP A 564 8.12 30.38 -14.31
CA ASP A 564 7.46 29.65 -15.41
C ASP A 564 5.94 29.84 -15.44
N THR A 565 5.34 30.54 -14.48
CA THR A 565 3.88 30.69 -14.39
C THR A 565 3.43 32.09 -14.82
N LEU A 566 2.31 32.16 -15.53
CA LEU A 566 1.56 33.39 -15.81
C LEU A 566 0.27 33.38 -15.01
N LEU A 567 0.07 34.39 -14.17
CA LEU A 567 -1.16 34.63 -13.43
C LEU A 567 -2.06 35.57 -14.23
N PHE A 568 -3.32 35.20 -14.43
CA PHE A 568 -4.36 36.01 -15.09
C PHE A 568 -5.44 36.51 -14.12
N ASP A 569 -5.48 36.01 -12.88
CA ASP A 569 -6.45 36.42 -11.87
C ASP A 569 -6.20 37.87 -11.42
N THR A 570 -7.08 38.79 -11.84
CA THR A 570 -6.96 40.23 -11.55
C THR A 570 -6.94 40.54 -10.06
N ALA A 571 -7.70 39.80 -9.24
CA ALA A 571 -7.72 40.00 -7.79
C ALA A 571 -6.39 39.58 -7.15
N LYS A 572 -5.81 38.44 -7.58
CA LYS A 572 -4.47 38.03 -7.13
C LYS A 572 -3.38 38.97 -7.60
N ILE A 573 -3.44 39.44 -8.86
CA ILE A 573 -2.51 40.43 -9.39
C ILE A 573 -2.57 41.71 -8.55
N ASP A 574 -3.76 42.17 -8.19
CA ASP A 574 -3.91 43.38 -7.36
C ASP A 574 -3.51 43.15 -5.90
N GLN A 575 -3.71 41.94 -5.35
CA GLN A 575 -3.17 41.55 -4.05
C GLN A 575 -1.64 41.59 -4.05
N GLU A 576 -0.99 41.04 -5.07
CA GLU A 576 0.47 41.09 -5.22
C GLU A 576 0.97 42.53 -5.38
N LYS A 577 0.25 43.40 -6.10
CA LYS A 577 0.56 44.84 -6.13
C LYS A 577 0.48 45.47 -4.75
N ARG A 578 -0.51 45.13 -3.92
CA ARG A 578 -0.64 45.66 -2.55
C ARG A 578 0.48 45.16 -1.64
N ARG A 579 0.80 43.87 -1.72
CA ARG A 579 1.94 43.26 -1.00
C ARG A 579 3.24 43.95 -1.39
N LEU A 580 3.50 44.13 -2.69
CA LEU A 580 4.71 44.78 -3.18
C LEU A 580 4.81 46.23 -2.70
N LYS A 581 3.69 46.97 -2.68
CA LYS A 581 3.65 48.32 -2.09
C LYS A 581 4.08 48.32 -0.63
N GLN A 582 3.59 47.39 0.18
CA GLN A 582 3.97 47.27 1.60
C GLN A 582 5.46 46.95 1.75
N VAL A 583 5.96 45.97 1.02
CA VAL A 583 7.39 45.58 1.06
C VAL A 583 8.30 46.75 0.66
N ILE A 584 7.95 47.51 -0.39
CA ILE A 584 8.73 48.69 -0.78
C ILE A 584 8.71 49.74 0.33
N ILE A 585 7.56 50.01 0.96
CA ILE A 585 7.47 50.95 2.08
C ILE A 585 8.33 50.48 3.27
N GLU A 586 8.27 49.20 3.64
CA GLU A 586 9.08 48.62 4.71
C GLU A 586 10.58 48.72 4.41
N LEU A 587 11.01 48.41 3.19
CA LEU A 587 12.41 48.55 2.78
C LEU A 587 12.87 50.01 2.86
N THR A 588 12.02 50.97 2.48
CA THR A 588 12.37 52.40 2.58
C THR A 588 12.55 52.92 4.01
N GLN A 589 12.04 52.19 5.01
CA GLN A 589 12.16 52.54 6.43
C GLN A 589 13.37 51.88 7.10
N ASN A 590 13.84 50.74 6.57
CA ASN A 590 14.84 49.89 7.23
C ASN A 590 16.19 49.84 6.50
N GLU A 591 16.24 50.21 5.22
CA GLU A 591 17.43 50.11 4.39
C GLU A 591 17.87 51.48 3.87
N ASP A 592 19.17 51.65 3.65
CA ASP A 592 19.73 52.86 3.03
C ASP A 592 19.52 52.85 1.50
N ASP A 593 19.60 51.69 0.88
CA ASP A 593 19.29 51.50 -0.54
C ASP A 593 18.85 50.05 -0.85
N PHE A 594 18.17 49.84 -1.98
CA PHE A 594 17.81 48.49 -2.45
C PHE A 594 17.66 48.39 -3.96
N GLU A 595 17.84 47.18 -4.50
CA GLU A 595 17.81 46.87 -5.93
C GLU A 595 16.43 46.33 -6.35
N LEU A 596 15.82 46.90 -7.39
CA LEU A 596 14.51 46.49 -7.91
C LEU A 596 14.60 45.23 -8.78
N ASN A 597 15.01 44.10 -8.20
CA ASN A 597 15.24 42.86 -8.95
C ASN A 597 14.21 41.74 -8.69
N GLU A 598 14.19 40.78 -9.62
CA GLU A 598 13.31 39.61 -9.55
C GLU A 598 13.59 38.71 -8.33
N LYS A 599 14.81 38.70 -7.77
CA LYS A 599 15.14 37.86 -6.62
C LYS A 599 14.52 38.38 -5.33
N GLN A 600 14.59 39.69 -5.12
CA GLN A 600 14.11 40.39 -3.94
C GLN A 600 12.59 40.52 -3.95
N PHE A 601 12.01 40.82 -5.13
CA PHE A 601 10.58 41.11 -5.25
C PHE A 601 9.75 39.97 -5.83
N LYS A 602 10.39 38.89 -6.35
CA LYS A 602 9.75 37.75 -7.04
C LYS A 602 8.91 38.16 -8.26
N LEU A 603 9.17 39.35 -8.82
CA LEU A 603 8.41 39.99 -9.88
C LEU A 603 9.35 40.72 -10.86
N PRO A 604 8.95 40.91 -12.13
CA PRO A 604 9.76 41.61 -13.12
C PRO A 604 10.20 43.00 -12.63
N GLU A 605 11.46 43.38 -12.93
CA GLU A 605 12.06 44.66 -12.55
C GLU A 605 11.22 45.88 -12.97
N THR A 606 10.59 45.83 -14.14
CA THR A 606 9.70 46.90 -14.64
C THR A 606 8.45 47.08 -13.77
N PHE A 607 7.94 46.00 -13.18
CA PHE A 607 6.76 46.05 -12.33
C PHE A 607 7.07 46.67 -10.96
N ALA A 608 8.22 46.31 -10.39
CA ALA A 608 8.72 46.94 -9.16
C ALA A 608 9.02 48.43 -9.40
N TYR A 609 9.65 48.77 -10.52
CA TYR A 609 9.92 50.14 -10.95
C TYR A 609 8.64 51.00 -10.98
N ASP A 610 7.59 50.54 -11.66
CA ASP A 610 6.35 51.29 -11.81
C ASP A 610 5.64 51.52 -10.46
N ILE A 611 5.68 50.55 -9.55
CA ILE A 611 5.09 50.69 -8.22
C ILE A 611 5.91 51.65 -7.36
N THR A 612 7.24 51.53 -7.33
CA THR A 612 8.13 52.43 -6.60
C THR A 612 7.97 53.87 -7.10
N ARG A 613 7.93 54.08 -8.42
CA ARG A 613 7.71 55.40 -9.02
C ARG A 613 6.36 56.00 -8.60
N LYS A 614 5.27 55.22 -8.62
CA LYS A 614 3.96 55.69 -8.15
C LYS A 614 3.95 56.01 -6.66
N LEU A 615 4.68 55.25 -5.83
CA LEU A 615 4.79 55.55 -4.40
C LEU A 615 5.56 56.87 -4.17
N LEU A 616 6.59 57.12 -4.96
CA LEU A 616 7.39 58.36 -4.93
C LEU A 616 6.56 59.58 -5.39
N GLU A 617 5.87 59.48 -6.53
CA GLU A 617 5.00 60.55 -7.06
C GLU A 617 3.85 60.90 -6.09
N ASN A 618 3.33 59.90 -5.37
CA ASN A 618 2.29 60.10 -4.35
C ASN A 618 2.83 60.49 -2.97
N LYS A 619 4.13 60.82 -2.86
CA LYS A 619 4.81 61.21 -1.60
C LYS A 619 4.66 60.17 -0.46
N LYS A 620 4.46 58.89 -0.77
CA LYS A 620 4.33 57.80 0.23
C LYS A 620 5.67 57.23 0.68
N ILE A 621 6.70 57.38 -0.15
CA ILE A 621 8.08 57.06 0.16
C ILE A 621 8.94 58.27 -0.20
N LYS A 622 10.09 58.42 0.46
CA LYS A 622 11.08 59.45 0.17
C LYS A 622 12.40 58.80 -0.21
N GLY A 623 12.99 59.29 -1.28
CA GLY A 623 14.24 58.77 -1.82
C GLY A 623 14.38 59.14 -3.28
N MET A 624 15.33 58.50 -3.94
CA MET A 624 15.61 58.73 -5.35
C MET A 624 15.76 57.40 -6.08
N LEU A 625 15.11 57.32 -7.23
CA LEU A 625 15.19 56.15 -8.10
C LEU A 625 16.26 56.38 -9.17
N TYR A 626 17.28 55.52 -9.27
CA TYR A 626 18.36 55.68 -10.24
C TYR A 626 18.72 54.35 -10.89
N ARG A 627 19.47 54.43 -12.00
CA ARG A 627 20.05 53.26 -12.65
C ARG A 627 21.51 53.16 -12.24
N ASP A 628 21.88 52.04 -11.65
CA ASP A 628 23.26 51.76 -11.28
C ASP A 628 24.06 51.46 -12.55
N HIS A 629 25.12 52.25 -12.77
CA HIS A 629 25.96 52.17 -13.97
C HIS A 629 26.78 50.86 -14.02
N GLU A 630 27.13 50.26 -12.88
CA GLU A 630 27.89 49.00 -12.86
C GLU A 630 27.00 47.79 -13.15
N SER A 631 25.82 47.73 -12.53
CA SER A 631 24.89 46.60 -12.65
C SER A 631 23.87 46.75 -13.79
N ASN A 632 23.68 47.97 -14.31
CA ASN A 632 22.65 48.34 -15.29
C ASN A 632 21.21 48.09 -14.81
N LYS A 633 20.99 48.04 -13.50
CA LYS A 633 19.71 47.75 -12.84
C LYS A 633 19.15 48.97 -12.13
N PHE A 634 17.84 48.98 -11.91
CA PHE A 634 17.18 50.03 -11.15
C PHE A 634 17.40 49.83 -9.64
N ARG A 635 17.83 50.90 -8.97
CA ARG A 635 17.97 50.97 -7.51
C ARG A 635 17.17 52.13 -6.96
N PHE A 636 16.78 52.02 -5.70
CA PHE A 636 16.16 53.09 -4.94
C PHE A 636 17.05 53.40 -3.74
N ILE A 637 17.51 54.66 -3.62
CA ILE A 637 18.21 55.15 -2.43
C ILE A 637 17.23 55.91 -1.55
N THR A 638 17.17 55.60 -0.26
CA THR A 638 16.22 56.21 0.68
C THR A 638 16.71 57.59 1.12
N GLU A 639 15.86 58.35 1.83
CA GLU A 639 16.28 59.60 2.48
C GLU A 639 17.46 59.38 3.43
N ASN A 640 17.46 58.26 4.19
CA ASN A 640 18.57 57.91 5.07
C ASN A 640 19.84 57.53 4.28
N GLY A 641 19.71 56.72 3.23
CA GLY A 641 20.85 56.41 2.36
C GLY A 641 21.44 57.63 1.67
N LEU A 642 20.62 58.63 1.30
CA LEU A 642 21.10 59.91 0.80
C LEU A 642 21.89 60.68 1.87
N LYS A 643 21.42 60.70 3.12
CA LYS A 643 22.16 61.29 4.25
C LYS A 643 23.52 60.63 4.40
N THR A 644 23.56 59.30 4.53
CA THR A 644 24.81 58.52 4.65
C THR A 644 25.76 58.80 3.49
N THR A 645 25.25 58.76 2.25
CA THR A 645 26.05 59.01 1.04
C THR A 645 26.65 60.41 1.02
N PHE A 646 25.89 61.43 1.42
CA PHE A 646 26.37 62.80 1.45
C PHE A 646 27.37 63.05 2.59
N GLU A 647 27.16 62.45 3.76
CA GLU A 647 28.12 62.48 4.87
C GLU A 647 29.46 61.82 4.50
N GLU A 648 29.44 60.68 3.79
CA GLU A 648 30.64 60.03 3.27
C GLU A 648 31.39 60.89 2.24
N ASN A 649 30.67 61.77 1.53
CA ASN A 649 31.20 62.68 0.51
C ASN A 649 31.32 64.13 1.00
N LYS A 650 31.52 64.33 2.32
CA LYS A 650 31.50 65.65 2.99
C LYS A 650 32.46 66.72 2.47
N TYR A 651 33.39 66.38 1.58
CA TYR A 651 34.33 67.34 1.00
C TYR A 651 33.76 67.99 -0.27
N LYS A 652 33.10 67.19 -1.11
CA LYS A 652 32.48 67.67 -2.35
C LYS A 652 31.34 66.72 -2.71
N ILE A 653 30.13 67.26 -2.81
CA ILE A 653 28.97 66.51 -3.28
C ILE A 653 28.61 67.06 -4.65
N SER A 654 28.65 66.22 -5.66
CA SER A 654 28.08 66.53 -6.98
C SER A 654 27.16 65.39 -7.39
N LEU A 655 25.86 65.69 -7.54
CA LEU A 655 24.86 64.66 -7.90
C LEU A 655 25.15 64.01 -9.25
N ARG A 656 25.74 64.75 -10.19
CA ARG A 656 26.17 64.19 -11.48
C ARG A 656 27.35 63.22 -11.34
N GLU A 657 28.18 63.38 -10.31
CA GLU A 657 29.31 62.49 -10.05
C GLU A 657 28.84 61.26 -9.25
N LEU A 658 27.94 61.44 -8.29
CA LEU A 658 27.37 60.35 -7.48
C LEU A 658 26.35 59.50 -8.25
N PHE A 659 25.60 60.12 -9.17
CA PHE A 659 24.54 59.47 -9.95
C PHE A 659 24.62 59.83 -11.45
N PRO A 660 25.65 59.36 -12.17
CA PRO A 660 26.02 59.85 -13.51
C PRO A 660 24.99 59.61 -14.62
N GLU A 661 24.13 58.59 -14.49
CA GLU A 661 23.04 58.33 -15.44
C GLU A 661 21.69 58.92 -15.02
N LYS A 662 21.62 59.49 -13.81
CA LYS A 662 20.39 60.08 -13.29
C LYS A 662 20.26 61.50 -13.80
N LYS A 663 19.29 61.70 -14.68
CA LYS A 663 18.75 63.03 -14.94
C LYS A 663 17.66 63.28 -13.89
N ILE A 664 17.89 64.25 -13.01
CA ILE A 664 16.93 64.66 -11.98
C ILE A 664 15.80 65.38 -12.70
N TYR A 665 14.64 64.72 -12.80
CA TYR A 665 13.51 65.19 -13.58
C TYR A 665 12.27 65.49 -12.71
N LEU A 666 12.25 65.00 -11.47
CA LEU A 666 11.13 65.14 -10.55
C LEU A 666 11.45 66.25 -9.54
N GLU A 667 10.60 67.27 -9.45
CA GLU A 667 10.71 68.35 -8.46
C GLU A 667 10.80 67.81 -7.03
N ILE A 668 10.13 66.69 -6.74
CA ILE A 668 10.14 66.01 -5.45
C ILE A 668 11.55 65.48 -5.09
N GLU A 669 12.31 64.98 -6.07
CA GLU A 669 13.67 64.49 -5.83
C GLU A 669 14.64 65.66 -5.58
N THR A 670 14.49 66.74 -6.34
CA THR A 670 15.23 68.00 -6.16
C THR A 670 15.00 68.59 -4.77
N GLU A 671 13.75 68.69 -4.34
CA GLU A 671 13.35 69.20 -3.03
C GLU A 671 13.93 68.33 -1.91
N LEU A 672 13.84 67.01 -2.03
CA LEU A 672 14.41 66.07 -1.06
C LEU A 672 15.92 66.27 -0.90
N ILE A 673 16.66 66.33 -2.01
CA ILE A 673 18.12 66.47 -1.98
C ILE A 673 18.54 67.79 -1.34
N ASN A 674 17.88 68.90 -1.71
CA ASN A 674 18.09 70.21 -1.10
C ASN A 674 17.85 70.15 0.41
N ASN A 675 16.75 69.54 0.84
CA ASN A 675 16.40 69.41 2.26
C ASN A 675 17.43 68.58 3.02
N VAL A 676 17.84 67.43 2.48
CA VAL A 676 18.84 66.55 3.10
C VAL A 676 20.18 67.28 3.26
N ILE A 677 20.67 67.98 2.23
CA ILE A 677 21.96 68.70 2.32
C ILE A 677 21.87 69.86 3.32
N LYS A 678 20.78 70.63 3.31
CA LYS A 678 20.56 71.72 4.28
C LYS A 678 20.47 71.19 5.71
N GLU A 679 19.81 70.06 5.91
CA GLU A 679 19.71 69.40 7.21
C GLU A 679 21.10 68.96 7.70
N LEU A 680 21.89 68.33 6.84
CA LEU A 680 23.26 67.92 7.18
C LEU A 680 24.20 69.11 7.47
N ILE A 681 24.01 70.26 6.79
CA ILE A 681 24.73 71.50 7.12
C ILE A 681 24.29 72.04 8.48
N LYS A 682 22.99 72.05 8.75
CA LYS A 682 22.41 72.49 10.03
C LYS A 682 22.82 71.60 11.21
N GLU A 683 22.96 70.30 10.98
CA GLU A 683 23.49 69.31 11.93
C GLU A 683 25.03 69.37 12.08
N GLU A 684 25.70 70.31 11.41
CA GLU A 684 27.17 70.46 11.37
C GLU A 684 27.94 69.24 10.81
N LYS A 685 27.24 68.30 10.18
CA LYS A 685 27.85 67.13 9.53
C LYS A 685 28.52 67.49 8.20
N LEU A 686 28.08 68.58 7.57
CA LEU A 686 28.68 69.19 6.39
C LEU A 686 29.09 70.64 6.69
N THR A 687 30.35 70.99 6.41
CA THR A 687 30.89 72.36 6.61
C THR A 687 31.36 72.96 5.29
N GLY A 688 30.53 73.81 4.66
CA GLY A 688 30.75 74.27 3.28
C GLY A 688 29.63 75.12 2.71
N GLU A 689 29.77 75.50 1.44
CA GLU A 689 28.75 76.22 0.66
C GLU A 689 27.98 75.25 -0.24
N TYR A 690 26.65 75.34 -0.23
CA TYR A 690 25.77 74.58 -1.11
C TYR A 690 25.08 75.50 -2.12
N SER A 691 25.18 75.17 -3.40
CA SER A 691 24.46 75.86 -4.48
C SER A 691 23.30 74.99 -4.95
N GLU A 692 22.07 75.48 -4.72
CA GLU A 692 20.84 74.81 -5.17
C GLU A 692 20.73 74.77 -6.70
N GLU A 693 21.18 75.83 -7.41
CA GLU A 693 21.15 75.88 -8.88
C GLU A 693 22.05 74.83 -9.52
N SER A 694 23.26 74.65 -8.97
CA SER A 694 24.24 73.71 -9.51
C SER A 694 24.15 72.32 -8.86
N MET A 695 23.38 72.19 -7.78
CA MET A 695 23.28 70.98 -6.95
C MET A 695 24.65 70.49 -6.47
N LYS A 696 25.51 71.44 -6.09
CA LYS A 696 26.88 71.16 -5.66
C LYS A 696 27.13 71.71 -4.26
N PHE A 697 27.69 70.86 -3.41
CA PHE A 697 28.23 71.26 -2.12
C PHE A 697 29.76 71.24 -2.19
N ILE A 698 30.40 72.29 -1.68
CA ILE A 698 31.87 72.41 -1.60
C ILE A 698 32.24 72.75 -0.16
N SER A 699 33.05 71.91 0.46
CA SER A 699 33.55 72.13 1.83
C SER A 699 34.45 73.36 1.92
N THR A 700 34.38 74.11 3.03
CA THR A 700 35.29 75.24 3.29
C THR A 700 36.76 74.82 3.40
N ASN A 701 37.02 73.57 3.78
CA ASN A 701 38.36 72.96 3.83
C ASN A 701 39.04 72.74 2.45
N LEU A 702 38.37 73.09 1.34
CA LEU A 702 38.77 72.69 -0.02
C LEU A 702 39.40 73.80 -0.88
N ARG A 703 39.69 75.00 -0.31
CA ARG A 703 40.29 76.12 -1.08
C ARG A 703 41.73 75.86 -1.57
N ASP A 704 42.39 74.77 -1.16
CA ASP A 704 43.72 74.38 -1.64
C ASP A 704 43.72 73.25 -2.72
N ALA A 705 42.55 72.87 -3.26
CA ALA A 705 42.39 71.68 -4.10
C ALA A 705 42.20 71.91 -5.61
N GLU A 706 42.28 73.13 -6.13
CA GLU A 706 42.01 73.38 -7.57
C GLU A 706 43.10 72.87 -8.53
N THR A 707 44.37 72.73 -8.09
CA THR A 707 45.47 72.24 -8.94
C THR A 707 45.74 70.74 -8.87
N TYR A 708 45.22 70.03 -7.87
CA TYR A 708 45.48 68.59 -7.68
C TYR A 708 44.79 67.69 -8.73
N PRO A 709 43.50 67.92 -9.10
CA PRO A 709 42.82 67.11 -10.12
C PRO A 709 43.44 67.23 -11.50
N GLU A 710 43.91 68.41 -11.90
CA GLU A 710 44.57 68.62 -13.20
C GLU A 710 45.88 67.83 -13.31
N ILE A 711 46.65 67.82 -12.22
CA ILE A 711 47.90 67.07 -12.11
C ILE A 711 47.65 65.55 -12.18
N VAL A 712 46.67 65.04 -11.43
CA VAL A 712 46.29 63.61 -11.46
C VAL A 712 45.80 63.22 -12.85
N ASN A 713 44.96 64.04 -13.48
CA ASN A 713 44.47 63.81 -14.85
C ASN A 713 45.62 63.77 -15.88
N GLY A 714 46.65 64.60 -15.72
CA GLY A 714 47.84 64.57 -16.57
C GLY A 714 48.60 63.24 -16.51
N ILE A 715 48.77 62.70 -15.29
CA ILE A 715 49.42 61.40 -15.05
C ILE A 715 48.55 60.26 -15.60
N VAL A 716 47.24 60.26 -15.27
CA VAL A 716 46.27 59.25 -15.72
C VAL A 716 46.26 59.13 -17.24
N ARG A 717 46.17 60.27 -17.96
CA ARG A 717 46.18 60.29 -19.43
C ARG A 717 47.42 59.61 -20.03
N LYS A 718 48.59 59.80 -19.43
CA LYS A 718 49.84 59.16 -19.89
C LYS A 718 49.89 57.67 -19.56
N GLY A 719 49.38 57.26 -18.40
CA GLY A 719 49.25 55.84 -18.06
C GLY A 719 48.30 55.11 -19.01
N GLU A 720 47.15 55.71 -19.33
CA GLU A 720 46.19 55.19 -20.31
C GLU A 720 46.79 55.07 -21.73
N GLU A 721 47.60 56.05 -22.14
CA GLU A 721 48.34 56.00 -23.41
C GLU A 721 49.23 54.76 -23.49
N PHE A 722 49.99 54.47 -22.43
CA PHE A 722 50.84 53.27 -22.38
C PHE A 722 50.02 51.97 -22.36
N ILE A 723 48.92 51.92 -21.61
CA ILE A 723 47.99 50.78 -21.62
C ILE A 723 47.43 50.53 -23.03
N SER A 724 47.09 51.60 -23.75
CA SER A 724 46.60 51.50 -25.14
C SER A 724 47.63 50.86 -26.08
N TYR A 725 48.94 51.12 -25.90
CA TYR A 725 49.99 50.45 -26.66
C TYR A 725 50.02 48.93 -26.40
N TYR A 726 49.89 48.50 -25.14
CA TYR A 726 49.79 47.09 -24.77
C TYR A 726 48.55 46.42 -25.38
N GLU A 727 47.39 47.04 -25.24
CA GLU A 727 46.13 46.50 -25.74
C GLU A 727 46.12 46.39 -27.26
N THR A 728 46.58 47.44 -27.95
CA THR A 728 46.67 47.46 -29.41
C THR A 728 47.61 46.36 -29.91
N GLY A 729 48.74 46.17 -29.23
CA GLY A 729 49.68 45.09 -29.48
C GLY A 729 49.05 43.70 -29.35
N LEU A 730 48.44 43.41 -28.20
CA LEU A 730 47.77 42.13 -27.94
C LEU A 730 46.60 41.87 -28.89
N ARG A 731 45.79 42.89 -29.22
CA ARG A 731 44.71 42.76 -30.22
C ARG A 731 45.26 42.40 -31.59
N ARG A 732 46.37 43.01 -32.02
CA ARG A 732 47.02 42.69 -33.30
C ARG A 732 47.55 41.25 -33.31
N ILE A 733 48.24 40.82 -32.26
CA ILE A 733 48.73 39.44 -32.11
C ILE A 733 47.55 38.45 -32.12
N PHE A 734 46.52 38.70 -31.32
CA PHE A 734 45.33 37.86 -31.24
C PHE A 734 44.60 37.76 -32.59
N ARG A 735 44.50 38.87 -33.35
CA ARG A 735 43.95 38.85 -34.72
C ARG A 735 44.76 37.97 -35.65
N ILE A 736 46.09 38.06 -35.62
CA ILE A 736 46.97 37.20 -36.42
C ILE A 736 46.71 35.72 -36.07
N LEU A 737 46.65 35.38 -34.79
CA LEU A 737 46.49 34.00 -34.33
C LEU A 737 45.09 33.40 -34.61
N LYS A 738 44.06 34.25 -34.70
CA LYS A 738 42.65 33.87 -34.91
C LYS A 738 42.26 33.69 -36.39
N ILE A 739 43.13 33.99 -37.36
CA ILE A 739 42.84 33.79 -38.78
C ILE A 739 42.40 32.34 -39.01
N ARG A 740 41.15 32.16 -39.46
CA ARG A 740 40.43 30.89 -39.52
C ARG A 740 40.86 29.99 -40.68
N GLU A 741 41.55 30.56 -41.67
CA GLU A 741 41.85 29.91 -42.95
C GLU A 741 43.37 29.89 -43.19
N ARG A 742 43.91 28.68 -43.39
CA ARG A 742 45.32 28.31 -43.67
C ARG A 742 46.36 28.44 -42.53
N ILE A 743 47.48 27.71 -42.74
CA ILE A 743 48.73 27.77 -41.97
C ILE A 743 49.22 29.23 -41.95
N LEU A 744 49.65 29.74 -40.79
CA LEU A 744 50.21 31.10 -40.74
C LEU A 744 51.49 31.15 -41.59
N THR A 745 51.59 32.15 -42.44
CA THR A 745 52.80 32.39 -43.22
C THR A 745 53.96 32.77 -42.30
N PRO A 746 55.23 32.47 -42.65
CA PRO A 746 56.39 32.92 -41.89
C PRO A 746 56.37 34.44 -41.61
N LYS A 747 55.95 35.25 -42.59
CA LYS A 747 55.76 36.70 -42.42
C LYS A 747 54.74 37.08 -41.34
N GLN A 748 53.66 36.31 -41.18
CA GLN A 748 52.66 36.56 -40.13
C GLN A 748 53.16 36.14 -38.75
N ILE A 749 53.88 35.02 -38.67
CA ILE A 749 54.53 34.55 -37.45
C ILE A 749 55.54 35.59 -36.96
N GLU A 750 56.40 36.05 -37.89
CA GLU A 750 57.42 37.05 -37.64
C GLU A 750 56.82 38.39 -37.25
N ARG A 751 55.74 38.83 -37.91
CA ARG A 751 55.00 40.04 -37.49
C ARG A 751 54.49 39.95 -36.06
N GLY A 752 53.92 38.81 -35.66
CA GLY A 752 53.46 38.63 -34.28
C GLY A 752 54.62 38.62 -33.28
N ARG A 753 55.74 37.98 -33.62
CA ARG A 753 56.97 37.97 -32.81
C ARG A 753 57.56 39.38 -32.66
N ASN A 754 57.70 40.12 -33.75
CA ASN A 754 58.19 41.50 -33.75
C ASN A 754 57.28 42.43 -32.93
N ILE A 755 55.95 42.23 -32.93
CA ILE A 755 55.05 43.02 -32.07
C ILE A 755 55.33 42.70 -30.59
N ILE A 756 55.47 41.42 -30.22
CA ILE A 756 55.81 41.01 -28.85
C ILE A 756 57.16 41.61 -28.44
N GLU A 757 58.19 41.43 -29.25
CA GLU A 757 59.55 41.93 -28.98
C GLU A 757 59.58 43.46 -28.91
N ASN A 758 58.87 44.18 -29.78
CA ASN A 758 58.83 45.63 -29.73
C ASN A 758 58.16 46.13 -28.44
N ILE A 759 57.09 45.48 -27.99
CA ILE A 759 56.44 45.84 -26.72
C ILE A 759 57.34 45.48 -25.54
N VAL A 760 57.96 44.30 -25.54
CA VAL A 760 58.92 43.88 -24.50
C VAL A 760 60.19 44.74 -24.52
N LYS A 761 60.61 45.29 -25.66
CA LYS A 761 61.75 46.21 -25.71
C LYS A 761 61.38 47.58 -25.13
N ASN A 762 60.19 48.08 -25.45
CA ASN A 762 59.76 49.42 -25.05
C ASN A 762 59.11 49.47 -23.65
N HIS A 763 58.70 48.34 -23.06
CA HIS A 763 58.01 48.34 -21.76
C HIS A 763 58.82 49.04 -20.67
N LYS A 764 60.13 48.78 -20.62
CA LYS A 764 61.02 49.35 -19.60
C LYS A 764 61.04 50.86 -19.76
N LYS A 765 61.21 51.33 -21.01
CA LYS A 765 61.16 52.75 -21.35
C LYS A 765 59.82 53.39 -20.96
N TRP A 766 58.68 52.77 -21.27
CA TRP A 766 57.36 53.32 -20.92
C TRP A 766 57.12 53.34 -19.41
N PHE A 767 57.58 52.32 -18.69
CA PHE A 767 57.46 52.26 -17.24
C PHE A 767 58.36 53.32 -16.58
N ASP A 768 59.62 53.41 -17.01
CA ASP A 768 60.57 54.42 -16.52
C ASP A 768 60.09 55.83 -16.86
N GLU A 769 59.47 56.04 -18.03
CA GLU A 769 58.84 57.31 -18.41
C GLU A 769 57.61 57.63 -17.53
N PHE A 770 56.76 56.65 -17.23
CA PHE A 770 55.60 56.83 -16.35
C PHE A 770 56.03 57.18 -14.93
N ASP A 771 57.01 56.46 -14.40
CA ASP A 771 57.56 56.68 -13.06
C ASP A 771 58.31 58.02 -12.98
N ALA A 772 59.05 58.39 -14.02
CA ALA A 772 59.70 59.69 -14.12
C ALA A 772 58.69 60.84 -14.21
N ILE A 773 57.54 60.67 -14.87
CA ILE A 773 56.47 61.67 -14.86
C ILE A 773 55.93 61.84 -13.44
N ILE A 774 55.64 60.75 -12.73
CA ILE A 774 55.19 60.80 -11.32
C ILE A 774 56.23 61.53 -10.47
N HIS A 775 57.51 61.18 -10.60
CA HIS A 775 58.60 61.79 -9.83
C HIS A 775 58.84 63.26 -10.18
N ARG A 776 58.84 63.65 -11.46
CA ARG A 776 58.98 65.06 -11.90
C ARG A 776 57.80 65.89 -11.44
N THR A 777 56.59 65.35 -11.52
CA THR A 777 55.39 66.03 -11.03
C THR A 777 55.46 66.23 -9.52
N ILE A 778 55.92 65.24 -8.78
CA ILE A 778 56.21 65.37 -7.34
C ILE A 778 57.28 66.44 -7.09
N GLN A 779 58.34 66.48 -7.89
CA GLN A 779 59.45 67.43 -7.72
C GLN A 779 59.06 68.87 -8.08
N HIS A 780 58.33 69.09 -9.17
CA HIS A 780 57.83 70.40 -9.55
C HIS A 780 56.88 70.97 -8.47
N TYR A 781 56.05 70.10 -7.88
CA TYR A 781 55.21 70.46 -6.74
C TYR A 781 56.01 70.77 -5.45
N LYS A 782 57.24 70.25 -5.31
CA LYS A 782 58.17 70.58 -4.21
C LYS A 782 58.83 71.94 -4.41
N GLU A 783 59.20 72.28 -5.65
CA GLU A 783 59.94 73.51 -5.98
C GLU A 783 59.05 74.76 -5.92
N ASP A 784 57.78 74.67 -6.31
CA ASP A 784 56.85 75.81 -6.31
C ASP A 784 56.33 76.24 -4.93
N LYS A 785 56.54 75.44 -3.86
CA LYS A 785 55.86 75.66 -2.56
C LYS A 785 56.72 75.75 -1.29
N LYS A 786 58.06 75.83 -1.36
CA LYS A 786 58.98 75.98 -0.18
C LYS A 786 58.51 75.18 1.06
N ILE A 787 58.18 73.90 0.90
CA ILE A 787 57.62 73.08 1.99
C ILE A 787 58.76 72.40 2.78
N SER A 788 58.68 72.42 4.13
CA SER A 788 59.71 71.86 5.02
C SER A 788 59.80 70.32 4.96
N LYS A 789 60.99 69.79 5.30
CA LYS A 789 61.38 68.36 5.20
C LYS A 789 60.45 67.35 5.88
N ASN A 790 59.63 67.74 6.87
CA ASN A 790 58.71 66.81 7.56
C ASN A 790 57.39 66.53 6.81
N SER A 791 57.12 67.24 5.71
CA SER A 791 55.96 66.99 4.83
C SER A 791 56.25 65.97 3.72
N GLU A 792 57.51 65.54 3.56
CA GLU A 792 57.97 64.68 2.46
C GLU A 792 57.20 63.36 2.34
N VAL A 793 56.77 62.78 3.47
CA VAL A 793 56.10 61.47 3.51
C VAL A 793 54.60 61.57 3.16
N ILE A 794 53.97 62.73 3.40
CA ILE A 794 52.52 62.89 3.26
C ILE A 794 52.13 63.24 1.81
N THR A 795 52.94 64.01 1.10
CA THR A 795 52.65 64.44 -0.28
C THR A 795 53.01 63.37 -1.31
N VAL A 796 54.07 62.59 -1.07
CA VAL A 796 54.45 61.46 -1.93
C VAL A 796 53.43 60.32 -1.78
N LYS A 797 53.04 59.97 -0.55
CA LYS A 797 51.97 58.97 -0.31
C LYS A 797 50.67 59.35 -1.00
N LYS A 798 50.21 60.61 -0.93
CA LYS A 798 48.92 61.01 -1.53
C LYS A 798 48.80 60.82 -3.05
N LEU A 799 49.88 61.00 -3.82
CA LEU A 799 49.87 60.84 -5.28
C LEU A 799 50.04 59.37 -5.71
N THR A 800 50.95 58.61 -5.09
CA THR A 800 51.12 57.18 -5.40
C THR A 800 50.01 56.31 -4.82
N ASP A 801 49.38 56.74 -3.72
CA ASP A 801 48.19 56.10 -3.14
C ASP A 801 46.89 56.58 -3.81
N ASN A 802 46.96 57.48 -4.79
CA ASN A 802 45.78 57.83 -5.59
C ASN A 802 45.26 56.56 -6.28
N PRO A 803 43.99 56.18 -6.09
CA PRO A 803 43.45 54.92 -6.58
C PRO A 803 43.64 54.72 -8.09
N GLN A 804 43.52 55.79 -8.90
CA GLN A 804 43.64 55.72 -10.35
C GLN A 804 45.10 55.52 -10.80
N ILE A 805 46.05 56.22 -10.18
CA ILE A 805 47.48 56.09 -10.49
C ILE A 805 47.98 54.71 -10.02
N LYS A 806 47.53 54.25 -8.85
CA LYS A 806 47.84 52.91 -8.33
C LYS A 806 47.26 51.82 -9.23
N GLU A 807 45.99 51.94 -9.65
CA GLU A 807 45.37 51.00 -10.57
C GLU A 807 46.12 50.93 -11.90
N LEU A 808 46.53 52.07 -12.46
CA LEU A 808 47.31 52.12 -13.71
C LEU A 808 48.69 51.49 -13.54
N THR A 809 49.37 51.76 -12.42
CA THR A 809 50.68 51.16 -12.10
C THR A 809 50.56 49.63 -12.00
N ASP A 810 49.57 49.14 -11.25
CA ASP A 810 49.28 47.72 -11.12
C ASP A 810 48.89 47.09 -12.46
N LEU A 811 48.16 47.83 -13.30
CA LEU A 811 47.76 47.36 -14.62
C LEU A 811 48.96 47.28 -15.58
N LEU A 812 49.88 48.24 -15.56
CA LEU A 812 51.13 48.21 -16.32
C LEU A 812 52.01 47.03 -15.89
N VAL A 813 52.13 46.77 -14.59
CA VAL A 813 52.85 45.60 -14.05
C VAL A 813 52.19 44.29 -14.50
N ARG A 814 50.85 44.20 -14.45
CA ARG A 814 50.11 43.03 -14.92
C ARG A 814 50.26 42.81 -16.43
N TYR A 815 50.22 43.86 -17.24
CA TYR A 815 50.45 43.76 -18.69
C TYR A 815 51.88 43.31 -19.00
N ARG A 816 52.88 43.80 -18.27
CA ARG A 816 54.28 43.36 -18.39
C ARG A 816 54.42 41.87 -18.07
N ALA A 817 53.91 41.43 -16.92
CA ALA A 817 53.96 40.03 -16.51
C ALA A 817 53.26 39.12 -17.53
N LYS A 818 52.09 39.55 -18.01
CA LYS A 818 51.33 38.85 -19.05
C LYS A 818 52.14 38.74 -20.34
N LEU A 819 52.74 39.81 -20.83
CA LEU A 819 53.52 39.76 -22.07
C LEU A 819 54.79 38.95 -21.98
N ASN A 820 55.52 39.02 -20.86
CA ASN A 820 56.70 38.18 -20.65
C ASN A 820 56.33 36.69 -20.70
N ARG A 821 55.22 36.32 -20.04
CA ARG A 821 54.68 34.95 -20.10
C ARG A 821 54.24 34.58 -21.51
N LEU A 822 53.54 35.47 -22.22
CA LEU A 822 53.05 35.21 -23.57
C LEU A 822 54.18 35.12 -24.60
N ALA A 823 55.27 35.86 -24.42
CA ALA A 823 56.46 35.79 -25.27
C ALA A 823 57.07 34.38 -25.26
N VAL A 824 57.20 33.77 -24.08
CA VAL A 824 57.69 32.39 -23.93
C VAL A 824 56.71 31.37 -24.54
N LYS A 825 55.41 31.62 -24.40
CA LYS A 825 54.34 30.71 -24.86
C LYS A 825 53.95 30.88 -26.33
N TYR A 826 54.49 31.88 -27.02
CA TYR A 826 54.09 32.19 -28.39
C TYR A 826 54.40 31.03 -29.34
N ASP A 827 55.59 30.43 -29.22
CA ASP A 827 56.00 29.29 -30.05
C ASP A 827 55.20 28.02 -29.72
N GLU A 828 54.87 27.80 -28.43
CA GLU A 828 53.98 26.72 -28.00
C GLU A 828 52.58 26.87 -28.62
N LEU A 829 52.04 28.09 -28.65
CA LEU A 829 50.74 28.37 -29.27
C LEU A 829 50.77 28.11 -30.77
N LEU A 830 51.83 28.52 -31.47
CA LEU A 830 52.02 28.25 -32.89
C LEU A 830 52.10 26.75 -33.17
N TYR A 831 52.79 26.00 -32.31
CA TYR A 831 52.88 24.54 -32.39
C TYR A 831 51.51 23.87 -32.19
N LEU A 832 50.77 24.24 -31.15
CA LEU A 832 49.42 23.72 -30.87
C LEU A 832 48.45 24.03 -32.00
N ARG A 833 48.51 25.25 -32.54
CA ARG A 833 47.73 25.66 -33.72
C ARG A 833 48.06 24.75 -34.91
N ARG A 834 49.34 24.56 -35.23
CA ARG A 834 49.77 23.71 -36.35
C ARG A 834 49.28 22.26 -36.19
N LYS A 835 49.34 21.70 -34.97
CA LYS A 835 48.85 20.34 -34.68
C LYS A 835 47.33 20.24 -34.79
N TYR A 836 46.59 21.16 -34.17
CA TYR A 836 45.12 21.19 -34.24
C TYR A 836 44.61 21.32 -35.68
N PHE A 837 45.25 22.16 -36.52
CA PHE A 837 44.82 22.31 -37.91
C PHE A 837 45.19 21.11 -38.81
N LYS A 838 46.13 20.26 -38.40
CA LYS A 838 46.41 18.97 -39.06
C LYS A 838 45.41 17.87 -38.66
N ASP A 839 44.86 17.94 -37.44
CA ASP A 839 43.90 16.97 -36.90
C ASP A 839 42.73 17.70 -36.22
N ARG A 840 41.74 18.10 -37.05
CA ARG A 840 40.61 18.94 -36.61
C ARG A 840 39.61 18.21 -35.71
N LEU A 841 39.65 16.87 -35.66
CA LEU A 841 38.75 16.06 -34.84
C LEU A 841 39.29 15.85 -33.42
N ASN A 842 40.54 16.25 -33.14
CA ASN A 842 41.14 16.12 -31.83
C ASN A 842 40.69 17.23 -30.87
N PHE A 843 39.59 16.97 -30.17
CA PHE A 843 39.00 17.89 -29.19
C PHE A 843 39.97 18.31 -28.08
N LYS A 844 40.91 17.44 -27.69
CA LYS A 844 41.92 17.74 -26.65
C LYS A 844 42.93 18.78 -27.14
N LEU A 845 43.38 18.69 -28.39
CA LEU A 845 44.23 19.72 -29.02
C LEU A 845 43.47 21.03 -29.23
N LYS A 846 42.21 20.96 -29.68
CA LYS A 846 41.34 22.13 -29.84
C LYS A 846 41.18 22.89 -28.51
N SER A 847 40.85 22.18 -27.43
CA SER A 847 40.69 22.76 -26.10
C SER A 847 41.99 23.40 -25.58
N LYS A 848 43.14 22.72 -25.72
CA LYS A 848 44.44 23.29 -25.33
C LYS A 848 44.81 24.54 -26.14
N PHE A 849 44.59 24.51 -27.46
CA PHE A 849 44.82 25.65 -28.34
C PHE A 849 43.91 26.83 -27.99
N GLU A 850 42.60 26.61 -27.84
CA GLU A 850 41.64 27.65 -27.51
C GLU A 850 41.95 28.25 -26.13
N LYS A 851 42.28 27.43 -25.13
CA LYS A 851 42.66 27.89 -23.79
C LYS A 851 43.89 28.80 -23.82
N LEU A 852 44.94 28.40 -24.53
CA LEU A 852 46.17 29.20 -24.65
C LEU A 852 45.94 30.45 -25.50
N LEU A 853 45.11 30.38 -26.55
CA LEU A 853 44.71 31.52 -27.37
C LEU A 853 43.97 32.58 -26.55
N GLN A 854 43.10 32.18 -25.61
CA GLN A 854 42.43 33.13 -24.71
C GLN A 854 43.43 33.93 -23.85
N GLU A 855 44.59 33.37 -23.49
CA GLU A 855 45.62 34.09 -22.72
C GLU A 855 46.14 35.34 -23.48
N PHE A 856 46.07 35.35 -24.82
CA PHE A 856 46.48 36.47 -25.67
C PHE A 856 45.42 37.59 -25.83
N LYS A 857 44.23 37.45 -25.25
CA LYS A 857 43.28 38.58 -25.19
C LYS A 857 43.82 39.70 -24.30
N PRO A 858 43.51 40.98 -24.58
CA PRO A 858 43.77 42.08 -23.64
C PRO A 858 43.18 41.81 -22.26
N ILE A 859 43.73 42.44 -21.21
CA ILE A 859 43.12 42.40 -19.88
C ILE A 859 41.87 43.28 -19.96
N GLU A 860 40.72 42.79 -19.53
CA GLU A 860 39.50 43.62 -19.44
C GLU A 860 39.72 44.67 -18.34
N SER A 861 40.10 45.88 -18.74
CA SER A 861 40.22 47.04 -17.87
C SER A 861 38.85 47.72 -17.77
N ARG A 862 38.48 48.19 -16.56
CA ARG A 862 37.28 49.02 -16.35
C ARG A 862 37.43 50.41 -16.98
N ILE A 863 38.66 50.79 -17.29
CA ILE A 863 39.04 52.02 -17.97
C ILE A 863 38.75 51.84 -19.46
N LYS A 864 37.59 52.30 -19.93
CA LYS A 864 37.24 52.26 -21.35
C LYS A 864 38.11 53.27 -22.12
N PRO A 865 38.94 52.86 -23.09
CA PRO A 865 39.60 53.79 -23.99
C PRO A 865 38.55 54.30 -25.01
N ARG A 866 37.70 55.22 -24.56
CA ARG A 866 36.84 56.06 -25.39
C ARG A 866 36.95 57.44 -24.78
N ASP A 867 38.00 58.18 -25.11
CA ASP A 867 37.78 59.43 -25.84
C ASP A 867 39.01 59.96 -26.61
N ILE A 868 40.12 59.22 -26.70
CA ILE A 868 41.36 59.75 -27.30
C ILE A 868 41.27 59.89 -28.84
N GLU A 869 40.51 59.04 -29.54
CA GLU A 869 40.34 59.17 -31.01
C GLU A 869 39.26 60.18 -31.44
N LYS A 870 38.32 60.56 -30.56
CA LYS A 870 37.29 61.57 -30.88
C LYS A 870 37.72 63.01 -30.59
N ARG A 871 38.73 63.23 -29.74
CA ARG A 871 39.19 64.59 -29.38
C ARG A 871 40.37 65.10 -30.21
N ASN A 872 41.14 64.22 -30.86
CA ASN A 872 42.24 64.64 -31.74
C ASN A 872 41.79 65.13 -33.14
N ASN A 873 40.51 64.96 -33.50
CA ASN A 873 39.92 65.52 -34.73
C ASN A 873 39.15 66.83 -34.52
N ILE A 874 39.19 67.42 -33.30
CA ILE A 874 38.57 68.72 -32.99
C ILE A 874 39.64 69.83 -32.82
N TYR A 875 40.93 69.48 -32.85
CA TYR A 875 42.06 70.42 -32.81
C TYR A 875 43.08 70.22 -33.96
N LYS A 876 42.59 69.74 -35.10
CA LYS A 876 43.13 69.99 -36.44
C LYS A 876 42.00 70.59 -37.26
#